data_AF-A0A401KM85-F1
#
_entry.id   AF-A0A401KM85-F1
#
_cell.length_a   1.000
_cell.length_b   1.000
_cell.length_c   1.000
_cell.angle_alpha   90.00
_cell.angle_beta   90.00
_cell.angle_gamma   90.00
#
_symmetry.space_group_name_H-M   'P 1'
#
loop_
_entity.id
_entity.type
_entity.pdbx_description
1 polymer ?
#
loop_
_entity_poly.entity_id
_entity_poly.type
_entity_poly.pdbx_seq_one_letter_code
_entity_poly.pdbx_strand_id
1 'polypeptide(L)'
;MRLGMWASSKGSTRAEAASRDISADAVVSAGLVPSLKEKIKEEVTMRQAVQLTWTDMATLYKHIVEQVAEAPAAKGLSIICTAAVATLVIVALLKPLYYRTWHPLSRFPGPPAAASSRHWIYRVTDRGFPEEDLEKLHKKYQTQALRIGPNELHITDVSKYKVIYSQSKPFPKHGEFYEAFNTPHTAFTEIDAGMHKERRRLLNPFFSRAGVFKLEPIIHDKVDILINKIRRLENSHNINVCLTTEVIMEFAFARSANMLEESETTFESWFLVAFDAVARSLWKMQEWPITRKALGVMPVNVISLLDSNIVNVLKMLKFAESCLKHYEEHGNTTSHPVVFENLSSLPHELKVGEAVDILIAGADTTASTLTSGFMHILSNLAIYAKLADALREVDITSNDPSAAQLQELEKIPYLTACVKESLRIAMPVPGRLPRVVPQDLAEPFVVDGQVIPPGTIVSMSTYTMHTNEEVWGPDARVFNPDRWLQPGAKSLEQYLCTFSKGARMCIGQNVAYAEVTIEFNVTSSNLQWVISAYTLTFGGFLLLSGVLSDRYGRRWVLCTGLLWLSIWTIAVGVGETFIQLAIFRAFQEIGAAMTVPSSPGIIGSYYVGKDQSRALSVFASCGALGFCGGLIFGGFVSASLGWRYVFRLSASLSRGVWGSYDSSFSRRIEKRAVHAHD
;
A
#
# COMPACT_ATOMS: atom_id res chain seq x y z
N MET A 1 -14.31 21.56 -3.68
CA MET A 1 -15.06 22.35 -2.68
C MET A 1 -14.21 22.33 -1.42
N ARG A 2 -13.62 23.41 -0.88
CA ARG A 2 -13.97 24.83 -0.88
C ARG A 2 -12.73 25.68 -1.22
N LEU A 3 -12.95 26.67 -2.08
CA LEU A 3 -12.06 27.79 -2.32
C LEU A 3 -12.31 28.85 -1.24
N GLY A 4 -11.25 29.56 -0.86
CA GLY A 4 -11.35 30.80 -0.11
C GLY A 4 -12.04 31.88 -0.92
N MET A 5 -12.79 32.72 -0.22
CA MET A 5 -13.25 34.03 -0.66
C MET A 5 -13.82 34.72 0.56
N TRP A 6 -13.09 35.69 1.12
CA TRP A 6 -13.57 37.06 1.33
C TRP A 6 -12.68 37.81 2.35
N ALA A 7 -11.90 38.74 1.82
CA ALA A 7 -11.61 39.99 2.49
C ALA A 7 -12.53 41.06 1.87
N SER A 8 -13.10 41.89 2.74
CA SER A 8 -13.64 43.23 2.47
C SER A 8 -14.88 43.35 1.58
N SER A 9 -16.04 43.53 2.21
CA SER A 9 -16.84 44.73 1.94
C SER A 9 -17.84 45.00 3.08
N LYS A 10 -17.85 46.27 3.50
CA LYS A 10 -18.75 46.93 4.45
C LYS A 10 -20.22 46.48 4.34
N GLY A 11 -20.84 46.23 5.49
CA GLY A 11 -22.28 46.08 5.65
C GLY A 11 -22.65 46.44 7.08
N SER A 12 -23.05 47.70 7.26
CA SER A 12 -23.65 48.26 8.48
C SER A 12 -24.76 47.37 9.04
N THR A 13 -24.86 47.25 10.35
CA THR A 13 -26.03 47.73 11.13
C THR A 13 -25.84 47.48 12.62
N ARG A 14 -26.00 48.55 13.39
CA ARG A 14 -26.57 48.62 14.76
C ARG A 14 -26.00 47.67 15.82
N ALA A 15 -24.98 48.15 16.52
CA ALA A 15 -24.91 48.10 17.98
C ALA A 15 -23.82 49.06 18.45
N GLU A 16 -24.20 50.30 18.76
CA GLU A 16 -23.52 51.24 19.69
C GLU A 16 -24.11 52.64 19.46
N ALA A 17 -25.33 52.80 19.97
CA ALA A 17 -25.85 54.11 20.32
C ALA A 17 -25.84 54.19 21.85
N ALA A 18 -25.40 55.34 22.36
CA ALA A 18 -25.48 55.84 23.73
C ALA A 18 -24.28 55.55 24.67
N SER A 19 -23.33 56.49 24.71
CA SER A 19 -23.00 57.30 25.91
C SER A 19 -21.87 58.28 25.55
N ARG A 20 -22.21 59.48 25.10
CA ARG A 20 -22.12 60.75 25.86
C ARG A 20 -20.70 61.20 26.19
N ASP A 21 -20.40 62.38 25.65
CA ASP A 21 -19.32 63.29 26.04
C ASP A 21 -19.07 63.27 27.55
N ILE A 22 -17.85 62.93 27.93
CA ILE A 22 -17.28 63.31 29.23
C ILE A 22 -16.12 64.23 28.90
N SER A 23 -16.41 65.53 28.93
CA SER A 23 -15.40 66.58 28.90
C SER A 23 -14.48 66.42 30.11
N ALA A 24 -13.21 66.81 29.91
CA ALA A 24 -12.11 66.66 30.85
C ALA A 24 -12.27 67.41 32.21
N ASP A 25 -13.42 68.06 32.44
CA ASP A 25 -13.69 68.83 33.66
C ASP A 25 -14.33 68.01 34.80
N ALA A 26 -14.72 66.76 34.55
CA ALA A 26 -15.35 65.90 35.57
C ALA A 26 -14.36 65.11 36.46
N VAL A 27 -13.04 65.25 36.26
CA VAL A 27 -12.01 64.47 37.01
C VAL A 27 -11.29 65.31 38.09
N VAL A 28 -11.67 66.57 38.28
CA VAL A 28 -11.05 67.44 39.31
C VAL A 28 -11.66 67.24 40.72
N SER A 29 -12.74 66.46 40.88
CA SER A 29 -13.44 66.32 42.18
C SER A 29 -13.28 64.97 42.90
N ALA A 30 -12.39 64.08 42.47
CA ALA A 30 -12.09 62.84 43.21
C ALA A 30 -10.60 62.77 43.57
N GLY A 31 -10.29 62.93 44.85
CA GLY A 31 -8.92 62.87 45.40
C GLY A 31 -8.28 61.49 45.24
N LEU A 32 -7.66 61.26 44.08
CA LEU A 32 -6.82 60.10 43.79
C LEU A 32 -5.33 60.45 44.00
N VAL A 33 -4.61 59.51 44.62
CA VAL A 33 -3.23 59.59 45.11
C VAL A 33 -2.22 59.95 44.00
N PRO A 34 -1.16 60.74 44.28
CA PRO A 34 -0.20 61.23 43.28
C PRO A 34 0.47 60.18 42.39
N SER A 35 0.63 58.93 42.85
CA SER A 35 1.35 57.87 42.13
C SER A 35 0.62 57.32 40.89
N LEU A 36 -0.70 57.53 40.75
CA LEU A 36 -1.45 57.10 39.57
C LEU A 36 -1.36 58.12 38.41
N LYS A 37 -1.12 59.40 38.73
CA LYS A 37 -1.05 60.49 37.74
C LYS A 37 0.23 60.45 36.89
N GLU A 38 1.33 59.94 37.43
CA GLU A 38 2.59 59.78 36.68
C GLU A 38 2.54 58.59 35.72
N LYS A 39 1.99 57.44 36.12
CA LYS A 39 1.88 56.25 35.26
C LYS A 39 0.97 56.45 34.05
N ILE A 40 -0.13 57.20 34.20
CA ILE A 40 -1.02 57.52 33.08
C ILE A 40 -0.36 58.53 32.11
N LYS A 41 0.51 59.41 32.61
CA LYS A 41 1.29 60.34 31.77
C LYS A 41 2.35 59.62 30.93
N GLU A 42 3.02 58.60 31.47
CA GLU A 42 3.98 57.79 30.71
C GLU A 42 3.32 56.92 29.63
N GLU A 43 2.17 56.30 29.90
CA GLU A 43 1.45 55.47 28.92
C GLU A 43 0.85 56.27 27.75
N VAL A 44 0.36 57.48 28.02
CA VAL A 44 -0.17 58.39 26.98
C VAL A 44 0.96 58.95 26.10
N THR A 45 2.14 59.22 26.68
CA THR A 45 3.30 59.71 25.93
C THR A 45 3.92 58.62 25.03
N MET A 46 3.96 57.37 25.49
CA MET A 46 4.38 56.21 24.69
C MET A 46 3.41 55.89 23.54
N ARG A 47 2.09 55.97 23.77
CA ARG A 47 1.10 55.77 22.70
C ARG A 47 1.17 56.88 21.64
N GLN A 48 1.37 58.14 22.03
CA GLN A 48 1.56 59.23 21.07
C GLN A 48 2.87 59.12 20.29
N ALA A 49 3.97 58.68 20.92
CA ALA A 49 5.25 58.44 20.24
C ALA A 49 5.20 57.25 19.24
N VAL A 50 4.47 56.18 19.57
CA VAL A 50 4.24 55.04 18.66
C VAL A 50 3.30 55.41 17.52
N GLN A 51 2.32 56.30 17.75
CA GLN A 51 1.40 56.74 16.70
C GLN A 51 2.06 57.74 15.73
N LEU A 52 2.92 58.64 16.23
CA LEU A 52 3.75 59.54 15.41
C LEU A 52 4.75 58.77 14.53
N THR A 53 5.41 57.76 15.08
CA THR A 53 6.38 56.94 14.31
C THR A 53 5.73 56.07 13.22
N TRP A 54 4.48 55.62 13.40
CA TRP A 54 3.75 54.90 12.36
C TRP A 54 3.22 55.80 11.25
N THR A 55 2.74 57.01 11.56
CA THR A 55 2.37 57.99 10.54
C THR A 55 3.59 58.49 9.78
N ASP A 56 4.71 58.74 10.46
CA ASP A 56 5.95 59.16 9.80
C ASP A 56 6.57 58.04 8.97
N MET A 57 6.51 56.77 9.41
CA MET A 57 6.92 55.61 8.61
C MET A 57 6.01 55.35 7.41
N ALA A 58 4.69 55.55 7.54
CA ALA A 58 3.77 55.43 6.41
C ALA A 58 3.96 56.58 5.40
N THR A 59 4.27 57.78 5.89
CA THR A 59 4.57 58.93 5.03
C THR A 59 5.93 58.76 4.35
N LEU A 60 6.95 58.25 5.05
CA LEU A 60 8.25 57.90 4.50
C LEU A 60 8.14 56.74 3.50
N TYR A 61 7.34 55.70 3.79
CA TYR A 61 7.07 54.61 2.86
C TYR A 61 6.35 55.11 1.61
N LYS A 62 5.36 55.98 1.77
CA LYS A 62 4.66 56.62 0.65
C LYS A 62 5.61 57.50 -0.16
N HIS A 63 6.48 58.28 0.47
CA HIS A 63 7.47 59.10 -0.21
C HIS A 63 8.55 58.26 -0.91
N ILE A 64 8.97 57.15 -0.31
CA ILE A 64 9.90 56.19 -0.94
C ILE A 64 9.21 55.50 -2.12
N VAL A 65 7.94 55.09 -2.00
CA VAL A 65 7.18 54.49 -3.11
C VAL A 65 6.92 55.50 -4.23
N GLU A 66 6.64 56.76 -3.90
CA GLU A 66 6.47 57.86 -4.87
C GLU A 66 7.80 58.20 -5.55
N GLN A 67 8.90 58.33 -4.82
CA GLN A 67 10.23 58.56 -5.40
C GLN A 67 10.76 57.36 -6.20
N VAL A 68 10.47 56.13 -5.76
CA VAL A 68 10.77 54.93 -6.53
C VAL A 68 9.89 54.90 -7.78
N ALA A 69 8.58 55.17 -7.72
CA ALA A 69 7.69 55.19 -8.89
C ALA A 69 8.01 56.30 -9.91
N GLU A 70 8.62 57.41 -9.47
CA GLU A 70 9.09 58.49 -10.34
C GLU A 70 10.49 58.23 -10.93
N ALA A 71 11.27 57.30 -10.37
CA ALA A 71 12.56 56.92 -10.93
C ALA A 71 12.39 56.32 -12.34
N PRO A 72 13.15 56.77 -13.36
CA PRO A 72 13.08 56.25 -14.73
C PRO A 72 13.25 54.72 -14.80
N ALA A 73 14.06 54.15 -13.90
CA ALA A 73 14.28 52.71 -13.77
C ALA A 73 13.04 51.94 -13.27
N ALA A 74 12.21 52.53 -12.39
CA ALA A 74 11.01 51.87 -11.88
C ALA A 74 9.82 51.97 -12.85
N LYS A 75 9.74 53.05 -13.64
CA LYS A 75 8.83 53.11 -14.80
C LYS A 75 9.20 52.07 -15.85
N GLY A 76 10.50 51.89 -16.12
CA GLY A 76 11.00 50.80 -16.95
C GLY A 76 10.61 49.42 -16.40
N LEU A 77 10.82 49.19 -15.10
CA LEU A 77 10.47 47.92 -14.45
C LEU A 77 8.96 47.66 -14.41
N SER A 78 8.12 48.68 -14.18
CA SER A 78 6.67 48.54 -14.16
C SER A 78 6.11 48.25 -15.56
N ILE A 79 6.67 48.86 -16.60
CA ILE A 79 6.33 48.57 -18.00
C ILE A 79 6.74 47.13 -18.35
N ILE A 80 7.94 46.69 -17.96
CA ILE A 80 8.41 45.32 -18.17
C ILE A 80 7.52 44.31 -17.45
N CYS A 81 7.17 44.55 -16.17
CA CYS A 81 6.28 43.68 -15.41
C CYS A 81 4.86 43.64 -16.03
N THR A 82 4.33 44.78 -16.45
CA THR A 82 3.01 44.86 -17.08
C THR A 82 3.00 44.14 -18.43
N ALA A 83 4.05 44.32 -19.24
CA ALA A 83 4.22 43.62 -20.51
C ALA A 83 4.38 42.10 -20.29
N ALA A 84 5.11 41.68 -19.25
CA ALA A 84 5.26 40.27 -18.89
C ALA A 84 3.92 39.66 -18.46
N VAL A 85 3.15 40.34 -17.60
CA VAL A 85 1.81 39.89 -17.17
C VAL A 85 0.84 39.85 -18.36
N ALA A 86 0.81 40.89 -19.20
CA ALA A 86 -0.02 40.92 -20.40
C ALA A 86 0.35 39.78 -21.36
N THR A 87 1.64 39.53 -21.58
CA THR A 87 2.13 38.40 -22.38
C THR A 87 1.68 37.06 -21.80
N LEU A 88 1.80 36.87 -20.48
CA LEU A 88 1.35 35.65 -19.81
C LEU A 88 -0.16 35.43 -19.95
N VAL A 89 -0.97 36.50 -19.84
CA VAL A 89 -2.41 36.44 -20.06
C VAL A 89 -2.75 36.10 -21.51
N ILE A 90 -2.10 36.75 -22.48
CA ILE A 90 -2.28 36.46 -23.90
C ILE A 90 -1.93 35.00 -24.20
N VAL A 91 -0.79 34.51 -23.72
CA VAL A 91 -0.39 33.10 -23.88
C VAL A 91 -1.39 32.16 -23.21
N ALA A 92 -1.88 32.50 -22.00
CA ALA A 92 -2.87 31.69 -21.29
C ALA A 92 -4.21 31.59 -22.02
N LEU A 93 -4.58 32.61 -22.82
CA LEU A 93 -5.81 32.62 -23.63
C LEU A 93 -5.62 31.98 -25.01
N LEU A 94 -4.51 32.26 -25.70
CA LEU A 94 -4.25 31.76 -27.05
C LEU A 94 -3.88 30.27 -27.07
N LYS A 95 -3.17 29.78 -26.05
CA LYS A 95 -2.68 28.40 -25.99
C LYS A 95 -3.83 27.36 -25.98
N PRO A 96 -4.87 27.48 -25.13
CA PRO A 96 -6.05 26.61 -25.19
C PRO A 96 -6.77 26.68 -26.54
N LEU A 97 -6.90 27.90 -27.11
CA LEU A 97 -7.55 28.08 -28.42
C LEU A 97 -6.81 27.31 -29.51
N TYR A 98 -5.49 27.45 -29.57
CA TYR A 98 -4.64 26.70 -30.51
C TYR A 98 -4.79 25.19 -30.35
N TYR A 99 -4.66 24.68 -29.11
CA TYR A 99 -4.74 23.24 -28.90
C TYR A 99 -6.09 22.63 -29.25
N ARG A 100 -7.17 23.40 -29.14
CA ARG A 100 -8.53 22.93 -29.42
C ARG A 100 -8.92 23.01 -30.89
N THR A 101 -8.30 23.90 -31.66
CA THR A 101 -8.73 24.19 -33.05
C THR A 101 -7.71 23.76 -34.08
N TRP A 102 -6.49 24.28 -34.00
CA TRP A 102 -5.46 24.09 -35.04
C TRP A 102 -4.45 22.98 -34.74
N HIS A 103 -4.30 22.57 -33.48
CA HIS A 103 -3.36 21.49 -33.16
C HIS A 103 -3.73 20.20 -33.90
N PRO A 104 -2.76 19.41 -34.39
CA PRO A 104 -3.04 18.17 -35.15
C PRO A 104 -3.93 17.15 -34.42
N LEU A 105 -3.95 17.23 -33.08
CA LEU A 105 -4.81 16.39 -32.24
C LEU A 105 -6.22 16.97 -31.97
N SER A 106 -6.62 18.09 -32.59
CA SER A 106 -7.96 18.68 -32.41
C SER A 106 -9.09 17.78 -32.89
N ARG A 107 -8.80 16.87 -33.83
CA ARG A 107 -9.72 15.83 -34.34
C ARG A 107 -9.97 14.67 -33.37
N PHE A 108 -9.08 14.43 -32.40
CA PHE A 108 -9.25 13.35 -31.43
C PHE A 108 -10.16 13.81 -30.29
N PRO A 109 -11.18 13.03 -29.91
CA PRO A 109 -12.11 13.42 -28.87
C PRO A 109 -11.47 13.31 -27.48
N GLY A 110 -11.95 14.13 -26.55
CA GLY A 110 -11.50 14.13 -25.16
C GLY A 110 -11.99 15.35 -24.39
N PRO A 111 -11.78 15.40 -23.06
CA PRO A 111 -12.20 16.54 -22.25
C PRO A 111 -11.55 17.85 -22.73
N PRO A 112 -12.30 18.96 -22.87
CA PRO A 112 -11.72 20.24 -23.33
C PRO A 112 -10.57 20.76 -22.46
N ALA A 113 -10.64 20.49 -21.16
CA ALA A 113 -9.57 20.82 -20.22
C ALA A 113 -8.29 19.99 -20.46
N ALA A 114 -8.44 18.73 -20.85
CA ALA A 114 -7.33 17.83 -21.20
C ALA A 114 -6.60 18.32 -22.45
N ALA A 115 -7.37 18.69 -23.49
CA ALA A 115 -6.82 19.26 -24.71
C ALA A 115 -6.02 20.56 -24.45
N SER A 116 -6.40 21.33 -23.43
CA SER A 116 -5.82 22.66 -23.17
C SER A 116 -4.59 22.63 -22.25
N SER A 117 -4.51 21.69 -21.31
CA SER A 117 -3.45 21.66 -20.30
C SER A 117 -3.23 20.28 -19.67
N ARG A 118 -1.95 19.94 -19.43
CA ARG A 118 -1.55 18.76 -18.64
C ARG A 118 -1.99 18.83 -17.17
N HIS A 119 -2.38 20.01 -16.68
CA HIS A 119 -2.96 20.13 -15.35
C HIS A 119 -4.25 19.30 -15.19
N TRP A 120 -4.96 19.00 -16.29
CA TRP A 120 -6.12 18.13 -16.22
C TRP A 120 -5.74 16.70 -15.82
N ILE A 121 -4.76 16.07 -16.49
CA ILE A 121 -4.36 14.69 -16.17
C ILE A 121 -3.77 14.61 -14.76
N TYR A 122 -3.01 15.62 -14.35
CA TYR A 122 -2.55 15.76 -12.95
C TYR A 122 -3.71 15.68 -11.96
N ARG A 123 -4.79 16.46 -12.14
CA ARG A 123 -5.95 16.43 -11.24
C ARG A 123 -6.69 15.09 -11.25
N VAL A 124 -6.66 14.39 -12.38
CA VAL A 124 -7.25 13.05 -12.49
C VAL A 124 -6.41 12.05 -11.69
N THR A 125 -5.08 12.08 -11.84
CA THR A 125 -4.15 11.24 -11.09
C THR A 125 -4.16 11.54 -9.58
N ASP A 126 -4.25 12.82 -9.18
CA ASP A 126 -4.27 13.25 -7.77
C ASP A 126 -5.52 12.77 -7.00
N ARG A 127 -6.58 12.32 -7.71
CA ARG A 127 -7.76 11.69 -7.11
C ARG A 127 -7.56 10.20 -6.77
N GLY A 128 -6.43 9.61 -7.14
CA GLY A 128 -6.07 8.23 -6.81
C GLY A 128 -5.88 7.36 -8.05
N PHE A 129 -6.96 6.85 -8.63
CA PHE A 129 -6.88 5.82 -9.67
C PHE A 129 -7.35 6.33 -11.05
N PRO A 130 -6.45 6.93 -11.86
CA PRO A 130 -6.83 7.59 -13.12
C PRO A 130 -7.36 6.63 -14.19
N GLU A 131 -6.98 5.35 -14.14
CA GLU A 131 -7.32 4.37 -15.17
C GLU A 131 -8.83 4.09 -15.27
N GLU A 132 -9.54 4.07 -14.15
CA GLU A 132 -11.01 3.98 -14.14
C GLU A 132 -11.68 5.19 -14.80
N ASP A 133 -11.15 6.39 -14.55
CA ASP A 133 -11.65 7.61 -15.17
C ASP A 133 -11.42 7.57 -16.68
N LEU A 134 -10.25 7.11 -17.13
CA LEU A 134 -9.94 6.95 -18.55
C LEU A 134 -10.86 5.93 -19.21
N GLU A 135 -11.10 4.77 -18.58
CA GLU A 135 -12.05 3.76 -19.08
C GLU A 135 -13.45 4.36 -19.28
N LYS A 136 -13.97 5.10 -18.28
CA LYS A 136 -15.26 5.78 -18.35
C LYS A 136 -15.28 6.82 -19.48
N LEU A 137 -14.18 7.54 -19.69
CA LEU A 137 -14.06 8.55 -20.75
C LEU A 137 -13.98 7.93 -22.14
N HIS A 138 -13.26 6.83 -22.33
CA HIS A 138 -13.26 6.08 -23.58
C HIS A 138 -14.67 5.63 -23.98
N LYS A 139 -15.42 5.07 -23.01
CA LYS A 139 -16.84 4.71 -23.20
C LYS A 139 -17.70 5.93 -23.54
N LYS A 140 -17.52 7.05 -22.83
CA LYS A 140 -18.27 8.30 -23.04
C LYS A 140 -18.04 8.93 -24.41
N TYR A 141 -16.79 8.97 -24.87
CA TYR A 141 -16.42 9.58 -26.15
C TYR A 141 -16.43 8.60 -27.32
N GLN A 142 -16.69 7.31 -27.06
CA GLN A 142 -16.76 6.24 -28.06
C GLN A 142 -15.53 6.22 -28.98
N THR A 143 -14.33 6.23 -28.37
CA THR A 143 -13.05 6.24 -29.09
C THR A 143 -12.09 5.26 -28.46
N GLN A 144 -11.18 4.71 -29.26
CA GLN A 144 -10.00 4.00 -28.79
C GLN A 144 -8.76 4.90 -28.70
N ALA A 145 -8.83 6.16 -29.14
CA ALA A 145 -7.76 7.17 -29.05
C ALA A 145 -8.24 8.45 -28.35
N LEU A 146 -8.26 8.42 -27.01
CA LEU A 146 -8.75 9.52 -26.18
C LEU A 146 -7.67 10.57 -25.95
N ARG A 147 -7.99 11.84 -26.19
CA ARG A 147 -7.08 12.96 -25.89
C ARG A 147 -7.08 13.31 -24.41
N ILE A 148 -5.93 13.10 -23.75
CA ILE A 148 -5.73 13.29 -22.31
C ILE A 148 -4.75 14.42 -21.98
N GLY A 149 -4.09 14.97 -23.00
CA GLY A 149 -3.22 16.13 -22.87
C GLY A 149 -3.16 16.95 -24.16
N PRO A 150 -2.46 18.10 -24.15
CA PRO A 150 -2.30 18.93 -25.34
C PRO A 150 -1.68 18.17 -26.51
N ASN A 151 -0.68 17.33 -26.24
CA ASN A 151 0.01 16.48 -27.22
C ASN A 151 0.02 15.00 -26.80
N GLU A 152 -1.04 14.53 -26.14
CA GLU A 152 -1.06 13.18 -25.55
C GLU A 152 -2.40 12.46 -25.75
N LEU A 153 -2.30 11.21 -26.21
CA LEU A 153 -3.41 10.28 -26.41
C LEU A 153 -3.26 9.05 -25.51
N HIS A 154 -4.37 8.61 -24.92
CA HIS A 154 -4.50 7.29 -24.30
C HIS A 154 -5.20 6.35 -25.28
N ILE A 155 -4.62 5.17 -25.47
CA ILE A 155 -5.04 4.18 -26.48
C ILE A 155 -5.61 2.94 -25.79
N THR A 156 -6.75 2.42 -26.28
CA THR A 156 -7.36 1.18 -25.77
C THR A 156 -7.40 0.03 -26.78
N ASP A 157 -7.00 0.27 -28.03
CA ASP A 157 -6.87 -0.77 -29.05
C ASP A 157 -5.74 -1.76 -28.68
N VAL A 158 -6.13 -2.94 -28.18
CA VAL A 158 -5.21 -4.00 -27.74
C VAL A 158 -4.26 -4.47 -28.85
N SER A 159 -4.65 -4.33 -30.13
CA SER A 159 -3.79 -4.71 -31.26
C SER A 159 -2.57 -3.81 -31.40
N LYS A 160 -2.63 -2.56 -30.88
CA LYS A 160 -1.54 -1.57 -30.96
C LYS A 160 -0.49 -1.74 -29.88
N TYR A 161 -0.75 -2.54 -28.84
CA TYR A 161 0.20 -2.70 -27.73
C TYR A 161 1.56 -3.20 -28.21
N LYS A 162 1.59 -4.23 -29.06
CA LYS A 162 2.83 -4.80 -29.61
C LYS A 162 3.51 -3.89 -30.64
N VAL A 163 2.79 -2.91 -31.20
CA VAL A 163 3.35 -1.89 -32.10
C VAL A 163 4.10 -0.84 -31.28
N ILE A 164 3.45 -0.29 -30.25
CA ILE A 164 4.03 0.74 -29.37
C ILE A 164 5.20 0.17 -28.56
N TYR A 165 5.01 -1.01 -27.95
CA TYR A 165 5.97 -1.67 -27.07
C TYR A 165 6.64 -2.87 -27.76
N SER A 166 7.17 -2.64 -28.97
CA SER A 166 7.72 -3.73 -29.79
C SER A 166 9.13 -4.18 -29.36
N GLN A 167 9.55 -5.37 -29.83
CA GLN A 167 10.90 -5.90 -29.57
C GLN A 167 11.96 -5.29 -30.48
N SER A 168 11.63 -4.97 -31.73
CA SER A 168 12.60 -4.59 -32.76
C SER A 168 12.75 -3.07 -32.87
N LYS A 169 11.64 -2.34 -32.93
CA LYS A 169 11.58 -0.88 -33.05
C LYS A 169 10.53 -0.32 -32.07
N PRO A 170 10.79 -0.40 -30.75
CA PRO A 170 9.86 0.18 -29.77
C PRO A 170 9.78 1.69 -29.97
N PHE A 171 8.62 2.26 -29.69
CA PHE A 171 8.52 3.72 -29.66
C PHE A 171 9.41 4.24 -28.51
N PRO A 172 10.11 5.38 -28.69
CA PRO A 172 10.96 5.96 -27.64
C PRO A 172 10.12 6.36 -26.43
N LYS A 173 10.75 6.31 -25.25
CA LYS A 173 10.16 6.77 -23.99
C LYS A 173 9.93 8.28 -24.03
N HIS A 174 8.84 8.75 -23.42
CA HIS A 174 8.60 10.18 -23.26
C HIS A 174 9.48 10.76 -22.13
N GLY A 175 10.54 11.49 -22.49
CA GLY A 175 11.58 11.92 -21.55
C GLY A 175 11.07 12.62 -20.29
N GLU A 176 10.19 13.62 -20.43
CA GLU A 176 9.69 14.37 -19.26
C GLU A 176 9.01 13.49 -18.21
N PHE A 177 8.34 12.41 -18.64
CA PHE A 177 7.69 11.46 -17.74
C PHE A 177 8.72 10.63 -16.96
N TYR A 178 9.79 10.18 -17.63
CA TYR A 178 10.82 9.32 -17.04
C TYR A 178 11.88 10.11 -16.26
N GLU A 179 12.07 11.39 -16.54
CA GLU A 179 12.95 12.26 -15.75
C GLU A 179 12.49 12.47 -14.30
N ALA A 180 11.22 12.20 -14.00
CA ALA A 180 10.67 12.31 -12.64
C ALA A 180 11.26 11.31 -11.64
N PHE A 181 11.88 10.23 -12.13
CA PHE A 181 12.52 9.22 -11.29
C PHE A 181 13.93 9.62 -10.82
N ASN A 182 14.51 10.68 -11.40
CA ASN A 182 15.79 11.26 -10.99
C ASN A 182 17.01 10.28 -11.03
N THR A 183 16.93 9.27 -11.90
CA THR A 183 17.99 8.26 -12.13
C THR A 183 18.35 8.24 -13.62
N PRO A 184 18.96 9.30 -14.18
CA PRO A 184 19.18 9.40 -15.61
C PRO A 184 20.13 8.30 -16.14
N HIS A 185 19.88 7.83 -17.36
CA HIS A 185 20.71 6.87 -18.09
C HIS A 185 20.83 5.46 -17.47
N THR A 186 19.90 5.11 -16.57
CA THR A 186 19.71 3.74 -16.10
C THR A 186 18.94 2.90 -17.12
N ALA A 187 18.97 1.57 -16.99
CA ALA A 187 18.12 0.68 -17.79
C ALA A 187 16.63 1.05 -17.69
N PHE A 188 16.19 1.60 -16.56
CA PHE A 188 14.80 1.98 -16.36
C PHE A 188 14.43 3.34 -16.99
N THR A 189 15.29 4.35 -16.98
CA THR A 189 14.92 5.70 -17.48
C THR A 189 15.43 6.02 -18.88
N GLU A 190 16.48 5.33 -19.35
CA GLU A 190 17.17 5.65 -20.60
C GLU A 190 16.20 5.72 -21.79
N ILE A 191 16.32 6.73 -22.63
CA ILE A 191 15.46 6.99 -23.79
C ILE A 191 16.12 6.44 -25.05
N ASP A 192 17.45 6.55 -25.17
CA ASP A 192 18.19 6.04 -26.31
C ASP A 192 18.15 4.50 -26.36
N ALA A 193 17.85 3.96 -27.54
CA ALA A 193 17.68 2.52 -27.70
C ALA A 193 19.02 1.76 -27.63
N GLY A 194 20.11 2.37 -28.12
CA GLY A 194 21.44 1.78 -28.11
C GLY A 194 22.02 1.71 -26.70
N MET A 195 22.02 2.83 -25.97
CA MET A 195 22.46 2.90 -24.58
C MET A 195 21.64 1.97 -23.68
N HIS A 196 20.31 1.94 -23.85
CA HIS A 196 19.47 1.01 -23.11
C HIS A 196 19.83 -0.46 -23.39
N LYS A 197 20.07 -0.81 -24.66
CA LYS A 197 20.48 -2.17 -25.05
C LYS A 197 21.78 -2.56 -24.36
N GLU A 198 22.73 -1.64 -24.26
CA GLU A 198 23.99 -1.87 -23.55
C GLU A 198 23.77 -2.04 -22.04
N ARG A 199 22.97 -1.20 -21.39
CA ARG A 199 22.60 -1.36 -19.97
C ARG A 199 21.95 -2.72 -19.71
N ARG A 200 20.99 -3.12 -20.55
CA ARG A 200 20.35 -4.44 -20.48
C ARG A 200 21.35 -5.58 -20.66
N ARG A 201 22.34 -5.44 -21.54
CA ARG A 201 23.37 -6.47 -21.75
C ARG A 201 24.14 -6.77 -20.46
N LEU A 202 24.45 -5.74 -19.67
CA LEU A 202 25.16 -5.87 -18.40
C LEU A 202 24.31 -6.55 -17.31
N LEU A 203 23.03 -6.19 -17.23
CA LEU A 203 22.11 -6.65 -16.18
C LEU A 203 21.45 -8.01 -16.46
N ASN A 204 21.15 -8.31 -17.73
CA ASN A 204 20.38 -9.51 -18.12
C ASN A 204 20.92 -10.84 -17.57
N PRO A 205 22.23 -11.09 -17.41
CA PRO A 205 22.72 -12.35 -16.83
C PRO A 205 22.15 -12.65 -15.44
N PHE A 206 22.03 -11.64 -14.58
CA PHE A 206 21.51 -11.78 -13.21
C PHE A 206 20.00 -12.06 -13.20
N PHE A 207 19.25 -11.37 -14.05
CA PHE A 207 17.80 -11.51 -14.13
C PHE A 207 17.33 -12.59 -15.12
N SER A 208 18.26 -13.35 -15.70
CA SER A 208 17.95 -14.51 -16.54
C SER A 208 17.41 -15.67 -15.70
N ARG A 209 16.74 -16.65 -16.31
CA ARG A 209 16.27 -17.83 -15.55
C ARG A 209 17.41 -18.53 -14.80
N ALA A 210 18.58 -18.65 -15.42
CA ALA A 210 19.77 -19.22 -14.79
C ALA A 210 20.32 -18.36 -13.64
N GLY A 211 20.23 -17.04 -13.75
CA GLY A 211 20.61 -16.11 -12.67
C GLY A 211 19.66 -16.22 -11.48
N VAL A 212 18.35 -16.32 -11.75
CA VAL A 212 17.31 -16.44 -10.71
C VAL A 212 17.37 -17.77 -9.96
N PHE A 213 17.77 -18.88 -10.59
CA PHE A 213 18.00 -20.12 -9.83
C PHE A 213 19.11 -20.00 -8.78
N LYS A 214 20.02 -19.03 -8.90
CA LYS A 214 21.02 -18.76 -7.86
C LYS A 214 20.44 -17.95 -6.68
N LEU A 215 19.26 -17.36 -6.85
CA LEU A 215 18.55 -16.61 -5.81
C LEU A 215 17.65 -17.46 -4.94
N GLU A 216 17.27 -18.62 -5.45
CA GLU A 216 16.33 -19.51 -4.81
C GLU A 216 16.69 -19.77 -3.32
N PRO A 217 17.95 -20.08 -2.94
CA PRO A 217 18.31 -20.25 -1.54
C PRO A 217 18.04 -19.00 -0.68
N ILE A 218 18.30 -17.80 -1.22
CA ILE A 218 18.05 -16.53 -0.52
C ILE A 218 16.57 -16.33 -0.27
N ILE A 219 15.73 -16.62 -1.28
CA ILE A 219 14.28 -16.50 -1.15
C ILE A 219 13.79 -17.45 -0.05
N HIS A 220 14.24 -18.70 -0.06
CA HIS A 220 13.89 -19.68 0.98
C HIS A 220 14.34 -19.24 2.38
N ASP A 221 15.59 -18.80 2.54
CA ASP A 221 16.13 -18.32 3.82
C ASP A 221 15.29 -17.16 4.39
N LYS A 222 14.96 -16.18 3.55
CA LYS A 222 14.16 -15.00 3.95
C LYS A 222 12.71 -15.36 4.25
N VAL A 223 12.14 -16.28 3.48
CA VAL A 223 10.80 -16.81 3.72
C VAL A 223 10.77 -17.58 5.05
N ASP A 224 11.80 -18.36 5.38
CA ASP A 224 11.86 -19.07 6.67
C ASP A 224 11.95 -18.12 7.87
N ILE A 225 12.77 -17.07 7.77
CA ILE A 225 12.81 -15.98 8.77
C ILE A 225 11.41 -15.37 8.93
N LEU A 226 10.76 -15.07 7.80
CA LEU A 226 9.42 -14.50 7.78
C LEU A 226 8.41 -15.42 8.48
N ILE A 227 8.33 -16.70 8.11
CA ILE A 227 7.40 -17.67 8.73
C ILE A 227 7.65 -17.75 10.23
N ASN A 228 8.92 -17.87 10.64
CA ASN A 228 9.28 -17.97 12.06
C ASN A 228 8.88 -16.72 12.85
N LYS A 229 8.90 -15.55 12.21
CA LYS A 229 8.35 -14.32 12.80
C LYS A 229 6.82 -14.31 12.80
N ILE A 230 6.16 -14.56 11.68
CA ILE A 230 4.68 -14.61 11.58
C ILE A 230 4.10 -15.58 12.61
N ARG A 231 4.70 -16.77 12.79
CA ARG A 231 4.28 -17.77 13.80
C ARG A 231 4.25 -17.22 15.23
N ARG A 232 5.03 -16.17 15.52
CA ARG A 232 5.10 -15.52 16.85
C ARG A 232 4.15 -14.32 16.98
N LEU A 233 3.63 -13.80 15.88
CA LEU A 233 2.82 -12.57 15.81
C LEU A 233 1.34 -12.87 15.57
N GLU A 234 0.44 -12.24 16.33
CA GLU A 234 -1.02 -12.38 16.12
C GLU A 234 -1.57 -11.43 15.04
N ASN A 235 -0.97 -10.25 14.87
CA ASN A 235 -1.34 -9.26 13.85
C ASN A 235 -0.09 -8.82 13.10
N SER A 236 -0.10 -8.97 11.78
CA SER A 236 1.04 -8.69 10.94
C SER A 236 0.60 -7.87 9.72
N HIS A 237 1.12 -6.65 9.61
CA HIS A 237 0.97 -5.78 8.44
C HIS A 237 2.33 -5.63 7.76
N ASN A 238 2.38 -5.18 6.50
CA ASN A 238 3.63 -4.94 5.74
C ASN A 238 4.55 -6.16 5.49
N ILE A 239 4.07 -7.37 5.77
CA ILE A 239 4.80 -8.64 5.64
C ILE A 239 5.52 -8.75 4.29
N ASN A 240 4.74 -8.68 3.21
CA ASN A 240 5.24 -8.95 1.86
C ASN A 240 6.27 -7.89 1.42
N VAL A 241 6.04 -6.61 1.75
CA VAL A 241 6.97 -5.53 1.35
C VAL A 241 8.31 -5.67 2.06
N CYS A 242 8.33 -6.06 3.34
CA CYS A 242 9.59 -6.32 4.04
C CYS A 242 10.34 -7.50 3.41
N LEU A 243 9.65 -8.61 3.12
CA LEU A 243 10.27 -9.79 2.52
C LEU A 243 10.90 -9.49 1.16
N THR A 244 10.12 -8.96 0.22
CA THR A 244 10.58 -8.69 -1.15
C THR A 244 11.70 -7.65 -1.18
N THR A 245 11.65 -6.66 -0.28
CA THR A 245 12.72 -5.67 -0.12
C THR A 245 14.01 -6.32 0.35
N GLU A 246 13.96 -7.24 1.32
CA GLU A 246 15.16 -7.96 1.77
C GLU A 246 15.75 -8.86 0.69
N VAL A 247 14.90 -9.57 -0.06
CA VAL A 247 15.33 -10.43 -1.17
C VAL A 247 16.05 -9.62 -2.23
N ILE A 248 15.48 -8.50 -2.69
CA ILE A 248 16.12 -7.68 -3.72
C ILE A 248 17.38 -6.99 -3.20
N MET A 249 17.42 -6.58 -1.93
CA MET A 249 18.61 -6.01 -1.32
C MET A 249 19.75 -7.02 -1.26
N GLU A 250 19.51 -8.22 -0.78
CA GLU A 250 20.51 -9.28 -0.72
C GLU A 250 21.02 -9.66 -2.12
N PHE A 251 20.12 -9.69 -3.11
CA PHE A 251 20.48 -9.99 -4.49
C PHE A 251 21.31 -8.88 -5.16
N ALA A 252 20.84 -7.64 -5.04
CA ALA A 252 21.45 -6.52 -5.72
C ALA A 252 22.77 -6.11 -5.06
N PHE A 253 22.84 -6.24 -3.73
CA PHE A 253 23.85 -5.57 -2.91
C PHE A 253 24.68 -6.49 -2.02
N ALA A 254 24.42 -7.81 -1.98
CA ALA A 254 25.01 -8.73 -1.01
C ALA A 254 24.82 -8.27 0.45
N ARG A 255 23.75 -7.48 0.70
CA ARG A 255 23.48 -6.88 1.99
C ARG A 255 22.00 -6.61 2.17
N SER A 256 21.41 -7.17 3.21
CA SER A 256 20.08 -6.79 3.67
C SER A 256 20.09 -5.59 4.63
N ALA A 257 18.96 -4.85 4.68
CA ALA A 257 18.67 -3.86 5.72
C ALA A 257 18.13 -4.47 7.02
N ASN A 258 18.02 -5.80 7.09
CA ASN A 258 17.47 -6.56 8.22
C ASN A 258 16.02 -6.18 8.60
N MET A 259 15.19 -5.84 7.61
CA MET A 259 13.82 -5.34 7.80
C MET A 259 12.88 -6.40 8.38
N LEU A 260 13.14 -7.69 8.12
CA LEU A 260 12.34 -8.77 8.68
C LEU A 260 12.56 -8.90 10.20
N GLU A 261 13.71 -8.49 10.73
CA GLU A 261 14.04 -8.61 12.16
C GLU A 261 14.19 -7.27 12.88
N GLU A 262 14.09 -6.13 12.17
CA GLU A 262 14.26 -4.77 12.72
C GLU A 262 13.36 -4.50 13.94
N SER A 263 12.10 -4.93 13.88
CA SER A 263 11.14 -4.87 14.98
C SER A 263 10.78 -6.27 15.45
N GLU A 264 10.85 -6.52 16.76
CA GLU A 264 10.48 -7.82 17.33
C GLU A 264 8.98 -8.13 17.22
N THR A 265 8.14 -7.08 17.22
CA THR A 265 6.68 -7.21 17.37
C THR A 265 5.89 -6.76 16.14
N THR A 266 6.53 -6.08 15.19
CA THR A 266 5.89 -5.56 13.97
C THR A 266 6.80 -5.73 12.74
N PHE A 267 6.30 -5.43 11.55
CA PHE A 267 7.10 -5.26 10.32
C PHE A 267 7.20 -3.77 9.94
N GLU A 268 7.27 -2.88 10.93
CA GLU A 268 7.59 -1.49 10.67
C GLU A 268 9.08 -1.33 10.41
N SER A 269 9.42 -0.51 9.41
CA SER A 269 10.80 -0.22 9.07
C SER A 269 10.91 1.21 8.55
N TRP A 270 12.03 1.88 8.85
CA TRP A 270 12.34 3.21 8.32
C TRP A 270 12.31 3.26 6.78
N PHE A 271 12.62 2.14 6.13
CA PHE A 271 12.64 2.03 4.68
C PHE A 271 11.25 2.19 4.08
N LEU A 272 10.22 1.59 4.70
CA LEU A 272 8.84 1.69 4.26
C LEU A 272 8.33 3.15 4.32
N VAL A 273 8.72 3.88 5.37
CA VAL A 273 8.40 5.31 5.51
C VAL A 273 9.05 6.13 4.40
N ALA A 274 10.32 5.84 4.05
CA ALA A 274 11.01 6.48 2.93
C ALA A 274 10.31 6.18 1.60
N PHE A 275 9.96 4.92 1.36
CA PHE A 275 9.32 4.45 0.14
C PHE A 275 7.96 5.12 -0.08
N ASP A 276 7.12 5.15 0.95
CA ASP A 276 5.79 5.77 0.92
C ASP A 276 5.87 7.29 0.66
N ALA A 277 6.90 7.97 1.15
CA ALA A 277 7.16 9.38 0.83
C ALA A 277 7.54 9.59 -0.65
N VAL A 278 8.38 8.71 -1.22
CA VAL A 278 8.72 8.75 -2.66
C VAL A 278 7.48 8.48 -3.50
N ALA A 279 6.71 7.44 -3.17
CA ALA A 279 5.50 7.07 -3.89
C ALA A 279 4.52 8.23 -3.96
N ARG A 280 4.27 8.93 -2.83
CA ARG A 280 3.36 10.09 -2.74
C ARG A 280 3.76 11.34 -3.52
N SER A 281 5.02 11.44 -3.93
CA SER A 281 5.54 12.62 -4.63
C SER A 281 5.78 12.38 -6.13
N LEU A 282 5.95 11.12 -6.55
CA LEU A 282 6.37 10.75 -7.89
C LEU A 282 5.44 11.25 -9.00
N TRP A 283 4.12 11.05 -8.87
CA TRP A 283 3.16 11.50 -9.91
C TRP A 283 3.12 13.03 -10.06
N LYS A 284 3.38 13.77 -8.96
CA LYS A 284 3.49 15.24 -9.00
C LYS A 284 4.72 15.65 -9.83
N MET A 285 5.84 14.95 -9.65
CA MET A 285 7.06 15.19 -10.43
C MET A 285 6.91 14.81 -11.91
N GLN A 286 6.15 13.76 -12.23
CA GLN A 286 5.86 13.32 -13.60
C GLN A 286 5.03 14.35 -14.39
N GLU A 287 4.07 15.00 -13.74
CA GLU A 287 3.16 15.93 -14.43
C GLU A 287 3.58 17.40 -14.33
N TRP A 288 4.40 17.79 -13.33
CA TRP A 288 4.81 19.18 -13.11
C TRP A 288 6.34 19.33 -13.20
N PRO A 289 6.90 19.52 -14.41
CA PRO A 289 8.34 19.71 -14.61
C PRO A 289 8.93 20.91 -13.86
N ILE A 290 8.12 21.95 -13.63
CA ILE A 290 8.53 23.14 -12.87
C ILE A 290 8.82 22.77 -11.41
N THR A 291 7.95 21.95 -10.79
CA THR A 291 8.14 21.50 -9.41
C THR A 291 9.41 20.66 -9.28
N ARG A 292 9.66 19.75 -10.23
CA ARG A 292 10.89 18.97 -10.28
C ARG A 292 12.13 19.85 -10.39
N LYS A 293 12.14 20.82 -11.31
CA LYS A 293 13.26 21.77 -11.47
C LYS A 293 13.47 22.62 -10.22
N ALA A 294 12.39 23.09 -9.60
CA ALA A 294 12.44 23.87 -8.36
C ALA A 294 13.02 23.04 -7.20
N LEU A 295 12.59 21.78 -7.03
CA LEU A 295 13.14 20.87 -6.02
C LEU A 295 14.62 20.58 -6.25
N GLY A 296 15.05 20.41 -7.51
CA GLY A 296 16.44 20.14 -7.85
C GLY A 296 17.42 21.29 -7.53
N VAL A 297 16.94 22.52 -7.36
CA VAL A 297 17.78 23.68 -7.00
C VAL A 297 17.63 24.12 -5.55
N MET A 298 16.65 23.58 -4.82
CA MET A 298 16.41 23.97 -3.44
C MET A 298 17.41 23.29 -2.48
N PRO A 299 18.00 24.03 -1.54
CA PRO A 299 18.82 23.45 -0.48
C PRO A 299 18.03 22.43 0.36
N VAL A 300 18.68 21.33 0.74
CA VAL A 300 18.04 20.22 1.47
C VAL A 300 17.36 20.68 2.78
N ASN A 301 17.96 21.65 3.48
CA ASN A 301 17.39 22.22 4.71
C ASN A 301 16.03 22.91 4.46
N VAL A 302 15.85 23.53 3.29
CA VAL A 302 14.57 24.15 2.91
C VAL A 302 13.54 23.07 2.58
N ILE A 303 13.95 22.01 1.87
CA ILE A 303 13.06 20.90 1.53
C ILE A 303 12.62 20.16 2.80
N SER A 304 13.52 19.98 3.78
CA SER A 304 13.18 19.34 5.06
C SER A 304 12.21 20.15 5.94
N LEU A 305 12.09 21.46 5.71
CA LEU A 305 11.05 22.28 6.35
C LEU A 305 9.67 22.08 5.71
N LEU A 306 9.63 21.71 4.43
CA LEU A 306 8.38 21.47 3.68
C LEU A 306 7.85 20.04 3.88
N ASP A 307 8.75 19.06 3.95
CA ASP A 307 8.42 17.66 4.21
C ASP A 307 9.52 17.01 5.06
N SER A 308 9.18 16.64 6.29
CA SER A 308 10.11 15.99 7.21
C SER A 308 10.54 14.59 6.73
N ASN A 309 9.76 13.95 5.85
CA ASN A 309 10.06 12.62 5.34
C ASN A 309 11.20 12.61 4.31
N ILE A 310 11.61 13.77 3.77
CA ILE A 310 12.74 13.85 2.85
C ILE A 310 14.02 13.30 3.47
N VAL A 311 14.16 13.38 4.80
CA VAL A 311 15.29 12.83 5.53
C VAL A 311 15.36 11.31 5.36
N ASN A 312 14.21 10.61 5.36
CA ASN A 312 14.14 9.16 5.16
C ASN A 312 14.45 8.79 3.70
N VAL A 313 14.01 9.59 2.73
CA VAL A 313 14.39 9.42 1.31
C VAL A 313 15.90 9.57 1.12
N LEU A 314 16.52 10.59 1.74
CA LEU A 314 17.97 10.78 1.70
C LEU A 314 18.72 9.64 2.39
N LYS A 315 18.20 9.08 3.49
CA LYS A 315 18.76 7.89 4.13
C LYS A 315 18.71 6.69 3.19
N MET A 316 17.61 6.50 2.45
CA MET A 316 17.47 5.41 1.48
C MET A 316 18.50 5.52 0.34
N LEU A 317 18.69 6.72 -0.21
CA LEU A 317 19.71 6.97 -1.23
C LEU A 317 21.13 6.72 -0.71
N LYS A 318 21.44 7.22 0.49
CA LYS A 318 22.74 6.96 1.15
C LYS A 318 22.95 5.48 1.46
N PHE A 319 21.90 4.75 1.78
CA PHE A 319 21.98 3.31 2.00
C PHE A 319 22.39 2.58 0.72
N ALA A 320 21.74 2.89 -0.42
CA ALA A 320 22.10 2.33 -1.73
C ALA A 320 23.55 2.66 -2.12
N GLU A 321 23.99 3.90 -1.91
CA GLU A 321 25.39 4.31 -2.13
C GLU A 321 26.37 3.57 -1.21
N SER A 322 26.01 3.39 0.07
CA SER A 322 26.84 2.64 1.03
C SER A 322 26.98 1.16 0.67
N CYS A 323 25.94 0.57 0.08
CA CYS A 323 25.97 -0.80 -0.42
C CYS A 323 26.95 -0.93 -1.58
N LEU A 324 26.90 0.01 -2.53
CA LEU A 324 27.85 0.04 -3.64
C LEU A 324 29.28 0.22 -3.15
N LYS A 325 29.52 1.16 -2.23
CA LYS A 325 30.85 1.41 -1.67
C LYS A 325 31.40 0.18 -0.94
N HIS A 326 30.57 -0.49 -0.15
CA HIS A 326 30.96 -1.72 0.53
C HIS A 326 31.42 -2.79 -0.45
N TYR A 327 30.66 -2.99 -1.54
CA TYR A 327 31.01 -3.91 -2.61
C TYR A 327 32.31 -3.50 -3.34
N GLU A 328 32.53 -2.22 -3.62
CA GLU A 328 33.76 -1.73 -4.24
C GLU A 328 35.01 -1.96 -3.35
N GLU A 329 34.84 -1.91 -2.02
CA GLU A 329 35.93 -2.11 -1.05
C GLU A 329 36.24 -3.58 -0.77
N HIS A 330 35.23 -4.45 -0.69
CA HIS A 330 35.37 -5.83 -0.22
C HIS A 330 35.17 -6.89 -1.31
N GLY A 331 34.69 -6.48 -2.50
CA GLY A 331 34.26 -7.40 -3.55
C GLY A 331 32.97 -8.13 -3.17
N ASN A 332 32.67 -9.20 -3.91
CA ASN A 332 31.55 -10.08 -3.57
C ASN A 332 31.94 -10.99 -2.39
N THR A 333 31.28 -10.80 -1.25
CA THR A 333 31.46 -11.61 -0.03
C THR A 333 30.46 -12.77 0.08
N THR A 334 29.54 -12.88 -0.88
CA THR A 334 28.46 -13.88 -0.89
C THR A 334 28.77 -15.05 -1.83
N SER A 335 28.00 -16.15 -1.69
CA SER A 335 28.11 -17.34 -2.53
C SER A 335 27.42 -17.19 -3.89
N HIS A 336 26.62 -16.13 -4.08
CA HIS A 336 25.86 -15.85 -5.30
C HIS A 336 26.36 -14.60 -6.02
N PRO A 337 26.18 -14.48 -7.35
CA PRO A 337 26.57 -13.28 -8.10
C PRO A 337 25.71 -12.07 -7.71
N VAL A 338 26.34 -10.91 -7.55
CA VAL A 338 25.65 -9.64 -7.29
C VAL A 338 25.61 -8.76 -8.52
N VAL A 339 24.52 -8.00 -8.68
CA VAL A 339 24.24 -7.20 -9.87
C VAL A 339 25.40 -6.22 -10.22
N PHE A 340 26.10 -5.71 -9.21
CA PHE A 340 27.20 -4.77 -9.37
C PHE A 340 28.45 -5.33 -10.06
N GLU A 341 28.63 -6.65 -10.12
CA GLU A 341 29.78 -7.28 -10.80
C GLU A 341 29.90 -6.83 -12.26
N ASN A 342 28.78 -6.80 -13.00
CA ASN A 342 28.80 -6.42 -14.41
C ASN A 342 28.62 -4.91 -14.64
N LEU A 343 28.47 -4.10 -13.59
CA LEU A 343 28.37 -2.64 -13.70
C LEU A 343 29.71 -1.92 -13.49
N SER A 344 30.80 -2.69 -13.32
CA SER A 344 32.16 -2.17 -13.11
C SER A 344 32.64 -1.20 -14.19
N SER A 345 32.18 -1.35 -15.44
CA SER A 345 32.53 -0.48 -16.56
C SER A 345 31.81 0.87 -16.56
N LEU A 346 30.87 1.11 -15.65
CA LEU A 346 30.09 2.35 -15.59
C LEU A 346 30.69 3.36 -14.60
N PRO A 347 30.52 4.68 -14.83
CA PRO A 347 30.79 5.70 -13.84
C PRO A 347 30.03 5.45 -12.54
N HIS A 348 30.63 5.81 -11.40
CA HIS A 348 30.07 5.58 -10.07
C HIS A 348 28.62 6.11 -9.92
N GLU A 349 28.34 7.32 -10.40
CA GLU A 349 26.99 7.92 -10.33
C GLU A 349 25.92 7.07 -11.04
N LEU A 350 26.26 6.45 -12.18
CA LEU A 350 25.32 5.59 -12.91
C LEU A 350 25.11 4.24 -12.19
N LYS A 351 26.13 3.72 -11.50
CA LYS A 351 25.97 2.51 -10.68
C LYS A 351 25.01 2.77 -9.52
N VAL A 352 25.13 3.93 -8.85
CA VAL A 352 24.20 4.35 -7.79
C VAL A 352 22.78 4.50 -8.34
N GLY A 353 22.63 5.08 -9.54
CA GLY A 353 21.32 5.18 -10.20
C GLY A 353 20.67 3.82 -10.43
N GLU A 354 21.40 2.85 -11.00
CA GLU A 354 20.90 1.48 -11.20
C GLU A 354 20.57 0.79 -9.86
N ALA A 355 21.38 1.01 -8.83
CA ALA A 355 21.13 0.49 -7.49
C ALA A 355 19.78 0.95 -6.94
N VAL A 356 19.54 2.26 -6.99
CA VAL A 356 18.30 2.88 -6.50
C VAL A 356 17.08 2.36 -7.27
N ASP A 357 17.17 2.29 -8.61
CA ASP A 357 16.07 1.79 -9.44
C ASP A 357 15.74 0.32 -9.14
N ILE A 358 16.75 -0.55 -9.00
CA ILE A 358 16.57 -1.98 -8.71
C ILE A 358 15.94 -2.18 -7.33
N LEU A 359 16.44 -1.47 -6.32
CA LEU A 359 15.95 -1.52 -4.95
C LEU A 359 14.47 -1.12 -4.86
N ILE A 360 14.11 0.01 -5.47
CA ILE A 360 12.73 0.51 -5.46
C ILE A 360 11.81 -0.43 -6.24
N ALA A 361 12.26 -0.95 -7.39
CA ALA A 361 11.46 -1.81 -8.24
C ALA A 361 11.16 -3.18 -7.60
N GLY A 362 12.15 -3.82 -6.98
CA GLY A 362 11.99 -5.15 -6.38
C GLY A 362 11.22 -5.18 -5.06
N ALA A 363 11.10 -4.04 -4.37
CA ALA A 363 10.38 -3.92 -3.11
C ALA A 363 8.85 -4.06 -3.28
N ASP A 364 8.16 -2.97 -3.61
CA ASP A 364 6.70 -2.90 -3.50
C ASP A 364 5.94 -3.64 -4.62
N THR A 365 6.55 -3.81 -5.80
CA THR A 365 5.83 -4.38 -6.95
C THR A 365 5.49 -5.86 -6.77
N THR A 366 6.47 -6.67 -6.34
CA THR A 366 6.26 -8.08 -6.02
C THR A 366 5.34 -8.22 -4.81
N ALA A 367 5.53 -7.37 -3.79
CA ALA A 367 4.72 -7.39 -2.58
C ALA A 367 3.24 -7.09 -2.84
N SER A 368 2.94 -6.14 -3.73
CA SER A 368 1.57 -5.83 -4.17
C SER A 368 0.92 -7.02 -4.90
N THR A 369 1.72 -7.75 -5.70
CA THR A 369 1.28 -8.98 -6.38
C THR A 369 0.93 -10.08 -5.38
N LEU A 370 1.84 -10.35 -4.43
CA LEU A 370 1.65 -11.33 -3.36
C LEU A 370 0.43 -10.99 -2.51
N THR A 371 0.33 -9.73 -2.09
CA THR A 371 -0.79 -9.25 -1.26
C THR A 371 -2.12 -9.45 -1.98
N SER A 372 -2.21 -9.02 -3.24
CA SER A 372 -3.44 -9.19 -4.03
C SER A 372 -3.78 -10.67 -4.23
N GLY A 373 -2.79 -11.49 -4.58
CA GLY A 373 -2.96 -12.93 -4.77
C GLY A 373 -3.44 -13.63 -3.51
N PHE A 374 -2.75 -13.44 -2.38
CA PHE A 374 -3.16 -13.99 -1.08
C PHE A 374 -4.55 -13.51 -0.68
N MET A 375 -4.86 -12.23 -0.82
CA MET A 375 -6.18 -11.71 -0.50
C MET A 375 -7.28 -12.41 -1.30
N HIS A 376 -7.11 -12.59 -2.61
CA HIS A 376 -8.11 -13.27 -3.44
C HIS A 376 -8.19 -14.78 -3.19
N ILE A 377 -7.05 -15.45 -3.00
CA ILE A 377 -6.99 -16.89 -2.75
C ILE A 377 -7.61 -17.20 -1.38
N LEU A 378 -7.19 -16.49 -0.32
CA LEU A 378 -7.65 -16.74 1.04
C LEU A 378 -9.11 -16.31 1.26
N SER A 379 -9.61 -15.32 0.51
CA SER A 379 -11.02 -14.91 0.57
C SER A 379 -11.95 -15.86 -0.19
N ASN A 380 -11.42 -16.77 -1.02
CA ASN A 380 -12.21 -17.74 -1.77
C ASN A 380 -11.79 -19.17 -1.41
N LEU A 381 -12.56 -19.79 -0.52
CA LEU A 381 -12.26 -21.11 0.03
C LEU A 381 -12.13 -22.21 -1.05
N ALA A 382 -12.86 -22.09 -2.18
CA ALA A 382 -12.76 -23.05 -3.27
C ALA A 382 -11.43 -22.94 -4.02
N ILE A 383 -10.98 -21.71 -4.29
CA ILE A 383 -9.67 -21.47 -4.91
C ILE A 383 -8.54 -21.92 -3.98
N TYR A 384 -8.64 -21.55 -2.70
CA TYR A 384 -7.68 -21.99 -1.68
C TYR A 384 -7.60 -23.52 -1.58
N ALA A 385 -8.73 -24.21 -1.47
CA ALA A 385 -8.76 -25.66 -1.35
C ALA A 385 -8.09 -26.33 -2.56
N LYS A 386 -8.41 -25.89 -3.77
CA LYS A 386 -7.82 -26.41 -5.01
C LYS A 386 -6.31 -26.15 -5.10
N LEU A 387 -5.84 -25.01 -4.61
CA LEU A 387 -4.40 -24.71 -4.52
C LEU A 387 -3.71 -25.60 -3.49
N ALA A 388 -4.30 -25.73 -2.31
CA ALA A 388 -3.75 -26.58 -1.26
C ALA A 388 -3.69 -28.05 -1.70
N ASP A 389 -4.72 -28.55 -2.40
CA ASP A 389 -4.73 -29.92 -2.94
C ASP A 389 -3.64 -30.11 -3.99
N ALA A 390 -3.48 -29.15 -4.93
CA ALA A 390 -2.44 -29.20 -5.95
C ALA A 390 -1.01 -29.16 -5.38
N LEU A 391 -0.80 -28.48 -4.25
CA LEU A 391 0.50 -28.43 -3.58
C LEU A 391 0.80 -29.71 -2.79
N ARG A 392 -0.22 -30.30 -2.13
CA ARG A 392 -0.05 -31.57 -1.38
C ARG A 392 0.39 -32.75 -2.26
N GLU A 393 -0.05 -32.79 -3.51
CA GLU A 393 0.36 -33.86 -4.45
C GLU A 393 1.88 -33.89 -4.68
N VAL A 394 2.56 -32.74 -4.57
CA VAL A 394 4.01 -32.62 -4.72
C VAL A 394 4.73 -32.78 -3.37
N ASP A 395 4.13 -32.31 -2.28
CA ASP A 395 4.66 -32.40 -0.91
C ASP A 395 4.90 -33.85 -0.45
N ILE A 396 4.21 -34.85 -1.01
CA ILE A 396 4.46 -36.28 -0.74
C ILE A 396 5.87 -36.73 -1.18
N THR A 397 6.53 -35.99 -2.08
CA THR A 397 7.86 -36.35 -2.62
C THR A 397 9.04 -35.68 -1.90
N SER A 398 8.82 -34.63 -1.11
CA SER A 398 9.85 -33.87 -0.40
C SER A 398 9.50 -33.77 1.09
N ASN A 399 10.33 -34.34 1.98
CA ASN A 399 10.11 -34.30 3.43
C ASN A 399 10.24 -32.90 4.07
N ASP A 400 10.39 -31.83 3.28
CA ASP A 400 10.44 -30.44 3.72
C ASP A 400 9.75 -29.50 2.71
N PRO A 401 8.57 -28.91 3.05
CA PRO A 401 7.81 -28.04 2.15
C PRO A 401 8.54 -26.74 1.79
N SER A 402 9.48 -26.26 2.59
CA SER A 402 10.32 -25.09 2.24
C SER A 402 11.52 -25.46 1.38
N ALA A 403 11.73 -26.74 1.07
CA ALA A 403 12.85 -27.22 0.24
C ALA A 403 12.46 -27.57 -1.21
N ALA A 404 11.16 -27.45 -1.58
CA ALA A 404 10.70 -27.72 -2.93
C ALA A 404 11.33 -26.75 -3.93
N GLN A 405 12.06 -27.28 -4.90
CA GLN A 405 12.80 -26.44 -5.84
C GLN A 405 11.84 -25.65 -6.75
N LEU A 406 12.22 -24.44 -7.15
CA LEU A 406 11.43 -23.59 -8.05
C LEU A 406 10.99 -24.34 -9.31
N GLN A 407 11.88 -25.18 -9.86
CA GLN A 407 11.60 -25.98 -11.06
C GLN A 407 10.50 -27.03 -10.85
N GLU A 408 10.30 -27.50 -9.62
CA GLU A 408 9.24 -28.44 -9.27
C GLU A 408 7.92 -27.70 -9.07
N LEU A 409 7.96 -26.56 -8.39
CA LEU A 409 6.80 -25.69 -8.20
C LEU A 409 6.22 -25.19 -9.53
N GLU A 410 7.08 -24.79 -10.48
CA GLU A 410 6.65 -24.36 -11.84
C GLU A 410 5.91 -25.45 -12.63
N LYS A 411 6.05 -26.73 -12.26
CA LYS A 411 5.33 -27.83 -12.92
C LYS A 411 3.90 -27.97 -12.41
N ILE A 412 3.56 -27.40 -11.26
CA ILE A 412 2.23 -27.48 -10.66
C ILE A 412 1.29 -26.55 -11.45
N PRO A 413 0.34 -27.10 -12.24
CA PRO A 413 -0.42 -26.28 -13.18
C PRO A 413 -1.30 -25.25 -12.48
N TYR A 414 -1.92 -25.62 -11.36
CA TYR A 414 -2.82 -24.74 -10.64
C TYR A 414 -2.09 -23.66 -9.83
N LEU A 415 -0.90 -23.96 -9.28
CA LEU A 415 -0.03 -22.94 -8.69
C LEU A 415 0.37 -21.90 -9.74
N THR A 416 0.85 -22.36 -10.89
CA THR A 416 1.22 -21.48 -12.02
C THR A 416 0.03 -20.63 -12.48
N ALA A 417 -1.17 -21.20 -12.49
CA ALA A 417 -2.40 -20.48 -12.80
C ALA A 417 -2.71 -19.38 -11.77
N CYS A 418 -2.58 -19.68 -10.46
CA CYS A 418 -2.73 -18.70 -9.39
C CYS A 418 -1.70 -17.57 -9.48
N VAL A 419 -0.44 -17.89 -9.78
CA VAL A 419 0.64 -16.90 -9.98
C VAL A 419 0.29 -15.97 -11.15
N LYS A 420 -0.07 -16.53 -12.32
CA LYS A 420 -0.44 -15.74 -13.50
C LYS A 420 -1.66 -14.86 -13.26
N GLU A 421 -2.68 -15.38 -12.56
CA GLU A 421 -3.88 -14.61 -12.26
C GLU A 421 -3.62 -13.51 -11.23
N SER A 422 -2.74 -13.75 -10.25
CA SER A 422 -2.29 -12.74 -9.28
C SER A 422 -1.56 -11.60 -9.98
N LEU A 423 -0.65 -11.91 -10.90
CA LEU A 423 0.04 -10.91 -11.73
C LEU A 423 -0.94 -10.11 -12.60
N ARG A 424 -2.00 -10.76 -13.10
CA ARG A 424 -3.01 -10.12 -13.95
C ARG A 424 -3.88 -9.14 -13.15
N ILE A 425 -4.33 -9.53 -11.96
CA ILE A 425 -5.24 -8.70 -11.13
C ILE A 425 -4.49 -7.62 -10.37
N ALA A 426 -3.32 -7.92 -9.80
CA ALA A 426 -2.58 -6.97 -8.95
C ALA A 426 -2.14 -5.71 -9.71
N MET A 427 -1.68 -5.88 -10.96
CA MET A 427 -1.20 -4.81 -11.83
C MET A 427 -0.35 -3.76 -11.08
N PRO A 428 0.80 -4.14 -10.48
CA PRO A 428 1.55 -3.21 -9.61
C PRO A 428 1.94 -1.89 -10.30
N VAL A 429 2.10 -1.93 -11.62
CA VAL A 429 2.22 -0.74 -12.47
C VAL A 429 1.02 -0.70 -13.43
N PRO A 430 -0.14 -0.16 -12.99
CA PRO A 430 -1.36 -0.18 -13.79
C PRO A 430 -1.36 0.87 -14.90
N GLY A 431 -0.49 1.87 -14.79
CA GLY A 431 -0.50 3.11 -15.57
C GLY A 431 -0.03 3.01 -17.03
N ARG A 432 -0.01 4.17 -17.68
CA ARG A 432 -0.05 4.34 -19.15
C ARG A 432 1.26 4.14 -19.92
N LEU A 433 2.41 4.11 -19.23
CA LEU A 433 3.76 3.97 -19.82
C LEU A 433 3.95 4.77 -21.14
N PRO A 434 4.01 6.11 -21.09
CA PRO A 434 3.97 6.94 -22.30
C PRO A 434 5.18 6.75 -23.21
N ARG A 435 4.92 6.80 -24.51
CA ARG A 435 5.87 6.70 -25.61
C ARG A 435 5.64 7.82 -26.61
N VAL A 436 6.63 8.11 -27.45
CA VAL A 436 6.53 9.14 -28.50
C VAL A 436 6.45 8.46 -29.86
N VAL A 437 5.47 8.84 -30.69
CA VAL A 437 5.34 8.31 -32.05
C VAL A 437 6.58 8.70 -32.87
N PRO A 438 7.36 7.72 -33.40
CA PRO A 438 8.56 8.00 -34.19
C PRO A 438 8.27 8.76 -35.49
N GLN A 439 9.27 9.48 -36.00
CA GLN A 439 9.19 10.15 -37.31
C GLN A 439 9.44 9.19 -38.48
N ASP A 440 10.17 8.11 -38.25
CA ASP A 440 10.67 7.15 -39.25
C ASP A 440 9.83 5.87 -39.33
N LEU A 441 8.53 5.96 -39.02
CA LEU A 441 7.63 4.82 -39.15
C LEU A 441 7.47 4.41 -40.61
N ALA A 442 7.64 3.11 -40.89
CA ALA A 442 7.43 2.56 -42.22
C ALA A 442 5.97 2.70 -42.69
N GLU A 443 5.03 2.58 -41.75
CA GLU A 443 3.60 2.79 -41.98
C GLU A 443 3.05 3.82 -41.00
N PRO A 444 2.08 4.66 -41.42
CA PRO A 444 1.44 5.62 -40.51
C PRO A 444 0.82 4.92 -39.29
N PHE A 445 1.02 5.47 -38.10
CA PHE A 445 0.38 4.94 -36.89
C PHE A 445 -1.09 5.34 -36.87
N VAL A 446 -2.00 4.38 -37.09
CA VAL A 446 -3.44 4.62 -37.22
C VAL A 446 -4.21 3.95 -36.09
N VAL A 447 -5.14 4.70 -35.46
CA VAL A 447 -6.14 4.24 -34.48
C VAL A 447 -7.47 4.93 -34.80
N ASP A 448 -8.59 4.21 -34.68
CA ASP A 448 -9.93 4.71 -35.08
C ASP A 448 -9.98 5.28 -36.52
N GLY A 449 -9.21 4.69 -37.45
CA GLY A 449 -9.11 5.17 -38.83
C GLY A 449 -8.40 6.53 -39.00
N GLN A 450 -7.85 7.09 -37.91
CA GLN A 450 -7.15 8.37 -37.93
C GLN A 450 -5.65 8.18 -37.75
N VAL A 451 -4.86 8.88 -38.58
CA VAL A 451 -3.40 8.91 -38.44
C VAL A 451 -3.02 9.71 -37.20
N ILE A 452 -2.18 9.16 -36.33
CA ILE A 452 -1.59 9.87 -35.21
C ILE A 452 -0.25 10.46 -35.68
N PRO A 453 -0.05 11.79 -35.63
CA PRO A 453 1.17 12.42 -36.13
C PRO A 453 2.43 12.00 -35.34
N PRO A 454 3.60 11.92 -35.99
CA PRO A 454 4.88 11.80 -35.31
C PRO A 454 5.09 12.89 -34.25
N GLY A 455 5.82 12.55 -33.18
CA GLY A 455 6.01 13.44 -32.03
C GLY A 455 4.84 13.49 -31.05
N THR A 456 3.69 12.85 -31.37
CA THR A 456 2.58 12.69 -30.42
C THR A 456 2.98 11.74 -29.29
N ILE A 457 2.59 12.05 -28.05
CA ILE A 457 2.73 11.14 -26.93
C ILE A 457 1.55 10.16 -26.96
N VAL A 458 1.82 8.87 -26.98
CA VAL A 458 0.82 7.80 -26.95
C VAL A 458 1.11 6.86 -25.80
N SER A 459 0.06 6.32 -25.20
CA SER A 459 0.17 5.55 -23.97
C SER A 459 -0.93 4.50 -23.90
N MET A 460 -0.62 3.32 -23.39
CA MET A 460 -1.59 2.26 -23.09
C MET A 460 -1.34 1.72 -21.70
N SER A 461 -2.41 1.50 -20.96
CA SER A 461 -2.33 1.03 -19.58
C SER A 461 -2.39 -0.48 -19.46
N THR A 462 -1.63 -1.03 -18.51
CA THR A 462 -1.77 -2.43 -18.08
C THR A 462 -3.20 -2.69 -17.62
N TYR A 463 -3.82 -1.73 -16.92
CA TYR A 463 -5.23 -1.80 -16.53
C TYR A 463 -6.15 -2.06 -17.72
N THR A 464 -6.03 -1.27 -18.77
CA THR A 464 -6.81 -1.45 -20.01
C THR A 464 -6.60 -2.83 -20.61
N MET A 465 -5.34 -3.30 -20.66
CA MET A 465 -5.03 -4.61 -21.24
C MET A 465 -5.65 -5.77 -20.44
N HIS A 466 -5.62 -5.71 -19.11
CA HIS A 466 -6.05 -6.81 -18.25
C HIS A 466 -7.54 -6.82 -17.93
N THR A 467 -8.21 -5.70 -18.15
CA THR A 467 -9.64 -5.54 -17.87
C THR A 467 -10.51 -5.47 -19.13
N ASN A 468 -9.89 -5.63 -20.31
CA ASN A 468 -10.59 -5.70 -21.58
C ASN A 468 -11.42 -6.99 -21.67
N GLU A 469 -12.75 -6.85 -21.73
CA GLU A 469 -13.70 -7.97 -21.76
C GLU A 469 -13.71 -8.70 -23.11
N GLU A 470 -13.26 -8.08 -24.21
CA GLU A 470 -13.11 -8.75 -25.51
C GLU A 470 -11.98 -9.79 -25.47
N VAL A 471 -10.94 -9.53 -24.68
CA VAL A 471 -9.79 -10.42 -24.51
C VAL A 471 -10.01 -11.44 -23.40
N TRP A 472 -10.47 -11.00 -22.23
CA TRP A 472 -10.52 -11.82 -21.02
C TRP A 472 -11.90 -12.40 -20.73
N GLY A 473 -12.93 -12.00 -21.49
CA GLY A 473 -14.32 -12.37 -21.26
C GLY A 473 -15.03 -11.45 -20.25
N PRO A 474 -16.34 -11.68 -20.00
CA PRO A 474 -17.14 -10.87 -19.08
C PRO A 474 -16.66 -10.96 -17.63
N ASP A 475 -15.89 -11.98 -17.29
CA ASP A 475 -15.30 -12.17 -15.96
C ASP A 475 -13.88 -11.55 -15.85
N ALA A 476 -13.50 -10.65 -16.76
CA ALA A 476 -12.17 -10.00 -16.78
C ALA A 476 -11.75 -9.40 -15.43
N ARG A 477 -12.69 -8.96 -14.58
CA ARG A 477 -12.41 -8.36 -13.27
C ARG A 477 -12.45 -9.35 -12.12
N VAL A 478 -12.78 -10.61 -12.38
CA VAL A 478 -12.85 -11.68 -11.38
C VAL A 478 -11.50 -12.38 -11.34
N PHE A 479 -10.99 -12.60 -10.12
CA PHE A 479 -9.84 -13.46 -9.89
C PHE A 479 -10.24 -14.91 -10.16
N ASN A 480 -9.81 -15.44 -11.31
CA ASN A 480 -10.18 -16.78 -11.78
C ASN A 480 -8.93 -17.52 -12.31
N PRO A 481 -8.23 -18.31 -11.48
CA PRO A 481 -7.09 -19.11 -11.93
C PRO A 481 -7.45 -20.13 -13.01
N ASP A 482 -8.68 -20.66 -13.01
CA ASP A 482 -9.10 -21.70 -13.96
C ASP A 482 -9.03 -21.26 -15.42
N ARG A 483 -9.05 -19.95 -15.71
CA ARG A 483 -8.87 -19.43 -17.08
C ARG A 483 -7.55 -19.86 -17.71
N TRP A 484 -6.52 -20.08 -16.88
CA TRP A 484 -5.19 -20.46 -17.34
C TRP A 484 -5.06 -21.95 -17.63
N LEU A 485 -6.07 -22.74 -17.24
CA LEU A 485 -6.14 -24.18 -17.50
C LEU A 485 -6.98 -24.54 -18.72
N GLN A 486 -7.74 -23.58 -19.26
CA GLN A 486 -8.63 -23.82 -20.39
C GLN A 486 -7.88 -24.03 -21.72
N PRO A 487 -8.46 -24.77 -22.67
CA PRO A 487 -7.95 -24.83 -24.04
C PRO A 487 -7.83 -23.42 -24.64
N GLY A 488 -6.63 -23.06 -25.11
CA GLY A 488 -6.35 -21.73 -25.67
C GLY A 488 -5.74 -20.73 -24.68
N ALA A 489 -5.58 -21.05 -23.40
CA ALA A 489 -4.96 -20.16 -22.40
C ALA A 489 -3.58 -19.61 -22.80
N LYS A 490 -2.82 -20.36 -23.61
CA LYS A 490 -1.51 -19.92 -24.13
C LYS A 490 -1.61 -18.63 -24.96
N SER A 491 -2.73 -18.40 -25.65
CA SER A 491 -2.93 -17.16 -26.41
C SER A 491 -3.16 -15.95 -25.49
N LEU A 492 -3.62 -16.17 -24.25
CA LEU A 492 -3.84 -15.10 -23.25
C LEU A 492 -2.54 -14.52 -22.71
N GLU A 493 -1.45 -15.29 -22.70
CA GLU A 493 -0.14 -14.84 -22.20
C GLU A 493 0.41 -13.61 -22.93
N GLN A 494 -0.01 -13.40 -24.18
CA GLN A 494 0.39 -12.23 -24.95
C GLN A 494 -0.26 -10.94 -24.45
N TYR A 495 -1.42 -11.05 -23.79
CA TYR A 495 -2.19 -9.93 -23.22
C TYR A 495 -1.87 -9.72 -21.74
N LEU A 496 -1.18 -10.66 -21.09
CA LEU A 496 -0.59 -10.46 -19.76
C LEU A 496 0.60 -9.50 -19.87
N CYS A 497 0.35 -8.24 -19.56
CA CYS A 497 1.22 -7.09 -19.71
C CYS A 497 1.70 -6.51 -18.37
N THR A 498 1.60 -7.25 -17.25
CA THR A 498 2.14 -6.84 -15.93
C THR A 498 3.59 -6.37 -16.00
N PHE A 499 4.39 -7.03 -16.83
CA PHE A 499 5.80 -6.74 -17.05
C PHE A 499 6.06 -5.91 -18.31
N SER A 500 5.02 -5.33 -18.91
CA SER A 500 5.01 -4.82 -20.27
C SER A 500 5.48 -5.87 -21.29
N LYS A 501 5.83 -5.45 -22.51
CA LYS A 501 6.34 -6.30 -23.59
C LYS A 501 7.44 -5.58 -24.37
N GLY A 502 8.14 -6.33 -25.22
CA GLY A 502 9.15 -5.81 -26.14
C GLY A 502 10.48 -5.49 -25.46
N ALA A 503 11.33 -4.72 -26.16
CA ALA A 503 12.72 -4.53 -25.76
C ALA A 503 12.89 -3.81 -24.40
N ARG A 504 11.82 -3.13 -23.95
CA ARG A 504 11.75 -2.35 -22.71
C ARG A 504 10.96 -3.06 -21.61
N MET A 505 10.63 -4.35 -21.78
CA MET A 505 9.92 -5.14 -20.76
C MET A 505 10.71 -5.24 -19.45
N CYS A 506 9.99 -5.44 -18.34
CA CYS A 506 10.58 -5.54 -17.00
C CYS A 506 11.76 -6.53 -16.99
N ILE A 507 12.88 -6.10 -16.43
CA ILE A 507 14.06 -6.97 -16.31
C ILE A 507 13.87 -8.02 -15.22
N GLY A 508 13.24 -7.64 -14.10
CA GLY A 508 13.01 -8.49 -12.93
C GLY A 508 11.83 -9.46 -13.08
N GLN A 509 11.31 -9.70 -14.28
CA GLN A 509 10.16 -10.59 -14.49
C GLN A 509 10.40 -11.98 -13.89
N ASN A 510 11.56 -12.59 -14.17
CA ASN A 510 11.86 -13.94 -13.67
C ASN A 510 12.00 -13.97 -12.14
N VAL A 511 12.55 -12.91 -11.55
CA VAL A 511 12.69 -12.76 -10.09
C VAL A 511 11.31 -12.70 -9.45
N ALA A 512 10.42 -11.85 -9.96
CA ALA A 512 9.06 -11.73 -9.46
C ALA A 512 8.25 -13.04 -9.63
N TYR A 513 8.40 -13.76 -10.74
CA TYR A 513 7.77 -15.09 -10.89
C TYR A 513 8.30 -16.09 -9.86
N ALA A 514 9.60 -16.11 -9.59
CA ALA A 514 10.21 -17.00 -8.61
C ALA A 514 9.70 -16.70 -7.18
N GLU A 515 9.78 -15.44 -6.75
CA GLU A 515 9.31 -14.99 -5.44
C GLU A 515 7.83 -15.35 -5.22
N VAL A 516 6.95 -14.96 -6.16
CA VAL A 516 5.50 -15.25 -6.04
C VAL A 516 5.21 -16.76 -6.01
N THR A 517 5.95 -17.55 -6.78
CA THR A 517 5.77 -19.00 -6.83
C THR A 517 6.19 -19.68 -5.53
N ILE A 518 7.38 -19.33 -5.01
CA ILE A 518 7.93 -19.91 -3.77
C ILE A 518 7.06 -19.52 -2.57
N GLU A 519 6.64 -18.26 -2.48
CA GLU A 519 5.86 -17.78 -1.34
C GLU A 519 4.44 -18.37 -1.26
N PHE A 520 3.80 -18.61 -2.42
CA PHE A 520 2.50 -19.28 -2.46
C PHE A 520 2.55 -20.73 -1.98
N ASN A 521 3.68 -21.42 -2.13
CA ASN A 521 3.87 -22.78 -1.61
C ASN A 521 3.93 -22.81 -0.06
N VAL A 522 4.62 -21.84 0.54
CA VAL A 522 4.92 -21.83 1.98
C VAL A 522 3.72 -21.54 2.87
N THR A 523 2.82 -20.65 2.43
CA THR A 523 1.73 -20.15 3.28
C THR A 523 0.57 -21.16 3.41
N SER A 524 0.33 -21.98 2.39
CA SER A 524 -0.68 -23.04 2.42
C SER A 524 -0.38 -24.11 3.47
N SER A 525 0.88 -24.47 3.68
CA SER A 525 1.23 -25.60 4.56
C SER A 525 1.25 -25.20 6.05
N ASN A 526 1.60 -23.96 6.38
CA ASN A 526 1.83 -23.53 7.76
C ASN A 526 0.62 -22.92 8.49
N LEU A 527 -0.24 -22.17 7.78
CA LEU A 527 -1.48 -21.64 8.36
C LEU A 527 -2.55 -22.73 8.52
N GLN A 528 -2.51 -23.73 7.64
CA GLN A 528 -3.49 -24.80 7.62
C GLN A 528 -3.41 -25.67 8.87
N TRP A 529 -2.23 -25.97 9.42
CA TRP A 529 -2.12 -26.85 10.60
C TRP A 529 -2.71 -26.24 11.88
N VAL A 530 -2.55 -24.93 12.10
CA VAL A 530 -3.09 -24.28 13.32
C VAL A 530 -4.61 -24.22 13.28
N ILE A 531 -5.19 -23.89 12.13
CA ILE A 531 -6.66 -23.80 11.95
C ILE A 531 -7.29 -25.19 11.79
N SER A 532 -6.62 -26.11 11.07
CA SER A 532 -7.14 -27.46 10.82
C SER A 532 -6.98 -28.36 12.03
N ALA A 533 -5.87 -28.36 12.77
CA ALA A 533 -5.76 -29.17 13.99
C ALA A 533 -6.78 -28.72 15.04
N TYR A 534 -7.01 -27.41 15.15
CA TYR A 534 -8.03 -26.80 16.01
C TYR A 534 -9.46 -27.23 15.62
N THR A 535 -9.84 -27.03 14.36
CA THR A 535 -11.21 -27.36 13.90
C THR A 535 -11.47 -28.86 13.78
N LEU A 536 -10.45 -29.65 13.41
CA LEU A 536 -10.55 -31.10 13.25
C LEU A 536 -10.73 -31.80 14.60
N THR A 537 -9.98 -31.43 15.64
CA THR A 537 -10.19 -32.03 16.97
C THR A 537 -11.50 -31.58 17.59
N PHE A 538 -11.89 -30.32 17.42
CA PHE A 538 -13.20 -29.86 17.86
C PHE A 538 -14.32 -30.68 17.18
N GLY A 539 -14.35 -30.72 15.84
CA GLY A 539 -15.38 -31.42 15.07
C GLY A 539 -15.37 -32.93 15.29
N GLY A 540 -14.18 -33.55 15.31
CA GLY A 540 -14.01 -34.99 15.48
C GLY A 540 -14.45 -35.49 16.86
N PHE A 541 -14.25 -34.70 17.92
CA PHE A 541 -14.64 -35.07 19.28
C PHE A 541 -16.02 -34.54 19.69
N LEU A 542 -16.66 -33.67 18.90
CA LEU A 542 -17.97 -33.11 19.23
C LEU A 542 -19.05 -34.19 19.36
N LEU A 543 -19.14 -35.10 18.39
CA LEU A 543 -20.14 -36.18 18.38
C LEU A 543 -19.85 -37.22 19.46
N LEU A 544 -18.57 -37.60 19.62
CA LEU A 544 -18.13 -38.53 20.66
C LEU A 544 -18.48 -37.99 22.05
N SER A 545 -18.23 -36.70 22.27
CA SER A 545 -18.55 -36.03 23.53
C SER A 545 -20.05 -35.99 23.81
N GLY A 546 -20.88 -35.81 22.79
CA GLY A 546 -22.34 -35.91 22.91
C GLY A 546 -22.78 -37.29 23.44
N VAL A 547 -22.27 -38.37 22.84
CA VAL A 547 -22.56 -39.74 23.26
C VAL A 547 -22.07 -40.02 24.68
N LEU A 548 -20.87 -39.55 25.03
CA LEU A 548 -20.33 -39.67 26.39
C LEU A 548 -21.18 -38.90 27.41
N SER A 549 -21.67 -37.72 27.03
CA SER A 549 -22.54 -36.87 27.86
C SER A 549 -23.84 -37.57 28.21
N ASP A 550 -24.44 -38.27 27.24
CA ASP A 550 -25.68 -39.03 27.44
C ASP A 550 -25.47 -40.32 28.23
N ARG A 551 -24.31 -40.98 28.10
CA ARG A 551 -24.03 -42.28 28.75
C ARG A 551 -23.49 -42.15 30.18
N TYR A 552 -22.56 -41.24 30.42
CA TYR A 552 -21.85 -41.10 31.70
C TYR A 552 -22.32 -39.92 32.54
N GLY A 553 -23.28 -39.15 32.02
CA GLY A 553 -23.89 -38.03 32.71
C GLY A 553 -23.31 -36.69 32.26
N ARG A 554 -24.20 -35.82 31.81
CA ARG A 554 -23.88 -34.54 31.15
C ARG A 554 -23.07 -33.59 32.03
N ARG A 555 -23.29 -33.63 33.35
CA ARG A 555 -22.52 -32.85 34.35
C ARG A 555 -21.05 -33.24 34.38
N TRP A 556 -20.75 -34.55 34.41
CA TRP A 556 -19.38 -35.02 34.51
C TRP A 556 -18.58 -34.63 33.27
N VAL A 557 -19.16 -34.83 32.09
CA VAL A 557 -18.52 -34.48 30.81
C VAL A 557 -18.28 -32.97 30.67
N LEU A 558 -19.23 -32.13 31.12
CA LEU A 558 -19.04 -30.68 31.16
C LEU A 558 -17.89 -30.27 32.08
N CYS A 559 -17.84 -30.79 33.31
CA CYS A 559 -16.79 -30.46 34.28
C CYS A 559 -15.40 -30.93 33.83
N THR A 560 -15.31 -32.16 33.29
CA THR A 560 -14.04 -32.67 32.74
C THR A 560 -13.61 -31.87 31.51
N GLY A 561 -14.54 -31.46 30.66
CA GLY A 561 -14.26 -30.62 29.50
C GLY A 561 -13.71 -29.25 29.89
N LEU A 562 -14.32 -28.59 30.87
CA LEU A 562 -13.85 -27.29 31.39
C LEU A 562 -12.46 -27.38 32.05
N LEU A 563 -12.19 -28.46 32.80
CA LEU A 563 -10.88 -28.70 33.41
C LEU A 563 -9.82 -28.96 32.33
N TRP A 564 -10.12 -29.82 31.35
CA TRP A 564 -9.25 -30.14 30.23
C TRP A 564 -8.92 -28.89 29.40
N LEU A 565 -9.96 -28.13 29.03
CA LEU A 565 -9.83 -26.86 28.34
C LEU A 565 -8.91 -25.91 29.11
N SER A 566 -9.08 -25.80 30.43
CA SER A 566 -8.25 -24.92 31.28
C SER A 566 -6.77 -25.33 31.30
N ILE A 567 -6.47 -26.62 31.46
CA ILE A 567 -5.09 -27.15 31.51
C ILE A 567 -4.37 -26.85 30.20
N TRP A 568 -5.00 -27.17 29.07
CA TRP A 568 -4.39 -26.99 27.76
C TRP A 568 -4.37 -25.53 27.31
N THR A 569 -5.31 -24.69 27.77
CA THR A 569 -5.22 -23.23 27.61
C THR A 569 -3.95 -22.69 28.30
N ILE A 570 -3.60 -23.18 29.50
CA ILE A 570 -2.36 -22.78 30.17
C ILE A 570 -1.13 -23.29 29.40
N ALA A 571 -1.17 -24.54 28.92
CA ALA A 571 -0.08 -25.12 28.14
C ALA A 571 0.21 -24.31 26.86
N VAL A 572 -0.84 -23.85 26.15
CA VAL A 572 -0.70 -22.93 25.01
C VAL A 572 0.00 -21.63 25.41
N GLY A 573 -0.33 -21.06 26.58
CA GLY A 573 0.30 -19.83 27.08
C GLY A 573 1.78 -19.97 27.54
N VAL A 574 2.31 -21.19 27.57
CA VAL A 574 3.71 -21.52 27.92
C VAL A 574 4.47 -22.12 26.73
N GLY A 575 3.80 -22.47 25.63
CA GLY A 575 4.43 -23.05 24.45
C GLY A 575 5.50 -22.13 23.83
N GLU A 576 6.68 -22.72 23.56
CA GLU A 576 7.83 -22.01 23.00
C GLU A 576 8.07 -22.36 21.52
N THR A 577 7.61 -23.53 21.07
CA THR A 577 7.78 -24.00 19.68
C THR A 577 6.43 -24.15 18.96
N PHE A 578 6.46 -24.06 17.62
CA PHE A 578 5.26 -24.19 16.78
C PHE A 578 4.57 -25.55 16.95
N ILE A 579 5.35 -26.64 16.98
CA ILE A 579 4.82 -28.01 17.16
C ILE A 579 4.14 -28.13 18.52
N GLN A 580 4.74 -27.58 19.59
CA GLN A 580 4.12 -27.54 20.91
C GLN A 580 2.79 -26.77 20.88
N LEU A 581 2.76 -25.59 20.26
CA LEU A 581 1.55 -24.77 20.16
C LEU A 581 0.43 -25.46 19.36
N ALA A 582 0.76 -26.08 18.22
CA ALA A 582 -0.21 -26.81 17.40
C ALA A 582 -0.79 -28.01 18.15
N ILE A 583 0.05 -28.79 18.84
CA ILE A 583 -0.38 -29.92 19.66
C ILE A 583 -1.24 -29.45 20.85
N PHE A 584 -0.82 -28.41 21.56
CA PHE A 584 -1.56 -27.89 22.71
C PHE A 584 -2.92 -27.30 22.31
N ARG A 585 -2.99 -26.61 21.16
CA ARG A 585 -4.26 -26.14 20.57
C ARG A 585 -5.19 -27.28 20.18
N ALA A 586 -4.64 -28.33 19.56
CA ALA A 586 -5.43 -29.52 19.21
C ALA A 586 -6.03 -30.18 20.46
N PHE A 587 -5.26 -30.32 21.54
CA PHE A 587 -5.74 -30.86 22.80
C PHE A 587 -6.72 -29.92 23.52
N GLN A 588 -6.50 -28.60 23.47
CA GLN A 588 -7.41 -27.61 24.06
C GLN A 588 -8.85 -27.78 23.54
N GLU A 589 -9.01 -28.00 22.23
CA GLU A 589 -10.32 -28.08 21.58
C GLU A 589 -11.10 -29.37 21.85
N ILE A 590 -10.43 -30.43 22.31
CA ILE A 590 -11.12 -31.60 22.87
C ILE A 590 -11.95 -31.17 24.09
N GLY A 591 -11.40 -30.28 24.92
CA GLY A 591 -12.10 -29.72 26.08
C GLY A 591 -13.32 -28.89 25.65
N ALA A 592 -13.17 -28.03 24.65
CA ALA A 592 -14.27 -27.24 24.09
C ALA A 592 -15.38 -28.15 23.53
N ALA A 593 -15.02 -29.16 22.75
CA ALA A 593 -15.95 -30.15 22.18
C ALA A 593 -16.76 -30.92 23.24
N MET A 594 -16.21 -31.11 24.45
CA MET A 594 -16.92 -31.74 25.57
C MET A 594 -17.96 -30.81 26.21
N THR A 595 -17.71 -29.50 26.21
CA THR A 595 -18.59 -28.52 26.87
C THR A 595 -19.83 -28.18 26.05
N VAL A 596 -19.69 -28.12 24.71
CA VAL A 596 -20.73 -27.64 23.79
C VAL A 596 -21.99 -28.52 23.77
N PRO A 597 -21.94 -29.86 23.64
CA PRO A 597 -23.14 -30.70 23.65
C PRO A 597 -23.70 -30.90 25.06
N SER A 598 -22.84 -30.89 26.08
CA SER A 598 -23.23 -31.12 27.47
C SER A 598 -24.05 -29.97 28.08
N SER A 599 -23.74 -28.73 27.69
CA SER A 599 -24.39 -27.52 28.22
C SER A 599 -25.91 -27.42 27.90
N PRO A 600 -26.35 -27.47 26.62
CA PRO A 600 -27.78 -27.48 26.30
C PRO A 600 -28.47 -28.76 26.79
N GLY A 601 -27.75 -29.88 26.87
CA GLY A 601 -28.26 -31.11 27.44
C GLY A 601 -28.62 -30.98 28.92
N ILE A 602 -27.81 -30.28 29.72
CA ILE A 602 -28.16 -29.96 31.12
C ILE A 602 -29.36 -29.02 31.17
N ILE A 603 -29.39 -27.98 30.34
CA ILE A 603 -30.54 -27.04 30.30
C ILE A 603 -31.85 -27.79 30.01
N GLY A 604 -31.82 -28.71 29.04
CA GLY A 604 -32.99 -29.51 28.68
C GLY A 604 -33.43 -30.54 29.72
N SER A 605 -32.58 -30.92 30.68
CA SER A 605 -32.97 -31.83 31.77
C SER A 605 -33.56 -31.12 32.98
N TYR A 606 -33.27 -29.82 33.17
CA TYR A 606 -33.71 -29.05 34.35
C TYR A 606 -34.86 -28.08 34.08
N TYR A 607 -35.05 -27.66 32.83
CA TYR A 607 -36.09 -26.69 32.44
C TYR A 607 -37.02 -27.30 31.39
N VAL A 608 -38.33 -27.01 31.49
CA VAL A 608 -39.36 -27.53 30.58
C VAL A 608 -40.22 -26.37 30.06
N GLY A 609 -40.67 -26.44 28.81
CA GLY A 609 -41.60 -25.48 28.22
C GLY A 609 -40.98 -24.09 28.00
N LYS A 610 -41.71 -23.02 28.37
CA LYS A 610 -41.28 -21.63 28.14
C LYS A 610 -39.95 -21.28 28.84
N ASP A 611 -39.67 -21.88 29.99
CA ASP A 611 -38.44 -21.62 30.74
C ASP A 611 -37.22 -22.31 30.10
N GLN A 612 -37.42 -23.44 29.43
CA GLN A 612 -36.37 -24.10 28.63
C GLN A 612 -35.95 -23.24 27.45
N SER A 613 -36.93 -22.69 26.71
CA SER A 613 -36.66 -21.78 25.60
C SER A 613 -35.90 -20.53 26.07
N ARG A 614 -36.31 -19.92 27.19
CA ARG A 614 -35.61 -18.78 27.79
C ARG A 614 -34.17 -19.13 28.18
N ALA A 615 -33.95 -20.27 28.84
CA ALA A 615 -32.62 -20.70 29.24
C ALA A 615 -31.70 -20.99 28.03
N LEU A 616 -32.23 -21.61 26.98
CA LEU A 616 -31.49 -21.82 25.72
C LEU A 616 -31.20 -20.51 24.99
N SER A 617 -32.12 -19.56 24.98
CA SER A 617 -31.88 -18.22 24.40
C SER A 617 -30.79 -17.47 25.17
N VAL A 618 -30.78 -17.53 26.51
CA VAL A 618 -29.72 -16.93 27.33
C VAL A 618 -28.37 -17.59 27.04
N PHE A 619 -28.32 -18.93 26.99
CA PHE A 619 -27.12 -19.68 26.64
C PHE A 619 -26.57 -19.29 25.25
N ALA A 620 -27.43 -19.23 24.23
CA ALA A 620 -27.05 -18.80 22.88
C ALA A 620 -26.54 -17.35 22.85
N SER A 621 -27.18 -16.45 23.62
CA SER A 621 -26.78 -15.05 23.74
C SER A 621 -25.42 -14.90 24.41
N CYS A 622 -25.12 -15.72 25.43
CA CYS A 622 -23.79 -15.77 26.06
C CYS A 622 -22.70 -16.19 25.07
N GLY A 623 -22.99 -17.08 24.12
CA GLY A 623 -22.04 -17.45 23.05
C GLY A 623 -21.68 -16.26 22.16
N ALA A 624 -22.68 -15.50 21.70
CA ALA A 624 -22.45 -14.31 20.87
C ALA A 624 -21.75 -13.17 21.63
N LEU A 625 -22.15 -12.91 22.88
CA LEU A 625 -21.51 -11.91 23.74
C LEU A 625 -20.07 -12.30 24.09
N GLY A 626 -19.82 -13.59 24.35
CA GLY A 626 -18.49 -14.13 24.61
C GLY A 626 -17.57 -14.00 23.40
N PHE A 627 -18.08 -14.24 22.19
CA PHE A 627 -17.33 -14.04 20.96
C PHE A 627 -16.92 -12.58 20.76
N CYS A 628 -17.87 -11.64 20.80
CA CYS A 628 -17.59 -10.21 20.62
C CYS A 628 -16.71 -9.65 21.75
N GLY A 629 -17.04 -9.98 23.01
CA GLY A 629 -16.26 -9.55 24.17
C GLY A 629 -14.86 -10.15 24.18
N GLY A 630 -14.72 -11.40 23.78
CA GLY A 630 -13.44 -12.10 23.66
C GLY A 630 -12.54 -11.50 22.59
N LEU A 631 -13.08 -11.08 21.45
CA LEU A 631 -12.32 -10.38 20.40
C LEU A 631 -11.83 -9.01 20.89
N ILE A 632 -12.68 -8.22 21.56
CA ILE A 632 -12.32 -6.89 22.07
C ILE A 632 -11.30 -7.00 23.20
N PHE A 633 -11.55 -7.86 24.19
CA PHE A 633 -10.65 -8.07 25.32
C PHE A 633 -9.34 -8.73 24.90
N GLY A 634 -9.41 -9.74 24.01
CA GLY A 634 -8.24 -10.39 23.42
C GLY A 634 -7.37 -9.40 22.65
N GLY A 635 -7.98 -8.54 21.84
CA GLY A 635 -7.26 -7.47 21.12
C GLY A 635 -6.57 -6.49 22.07
N PHE A 636 -7.25 -6.05 23.14
CA PHE A 636 -6.68 -5.13 24.13
C PHE A 636 -5.53 -5.76 24.93
N VAL A 637 -5.71 -6.99 25.43
CA VAL A 637 -4.69 -7.72 26.21
C VAL A 637 -3.49 -8.07 25.33
N SER A 638 -3.73 -8.51 24.10
CA SER A 638 -2.66 -8.83 23.16
C SER A 638 -1.82 -7.59 22.82
N ALA A 639 -2.47 -6.43 22.62
CA ALA A 639 -1.79 -5.17 22.34
C ALA A 639 -1.00 -4.59 23.53
N SER A 640 -1.40 -4.89 24.78
CA SER A 640 -0.79 -4.30 25.99
C SER A 640 0.23 -5.21 26.68
N LEU A 641 -0.15 -6.47 26.93
CA LEU A 641 0.62 -7.42 27.72
C LEU A 641 1.21 -8.57 26.88
N GLY A 642 0.83 -8.65 25.60
CA GLY A 642 1.21 -9.71 24.69
C GLY A 642 0.23 -10.89 24.70
N TRP A 643 0.13 -11.56 23.56
CA TRP A 643 -0.88 -12.60 23.29
C TRP A 643 -0.89 -13.76 24.28
N ARG A 644 0.27 -14.15 24.82
CA ARG A 644 0.38 -15.24 25.80
C ARG A 644 -0.48 -15.00 27.05
N TYR A 645 -0.70 -13.74 27.42
CA TYR A 645 -1.53 -13.38 28.57
C TYR A 645 -3.03 -13.58 28.31
N VAL A 646 -3.48 -13.58 27.05
CA VAL A 646 -4.87 -13.92 26.70
C VAL A 646 -5.20 -15.34 27.18
N PHE A 647 -4.28 -16.29 26.99
CA PHE A 647 -4.44 -17.67 27.42
C PHE A 647 -4.34 -17.82 28.95
N ARG A 648 -3.39 -17.12 29.59
CA ARG A 648 -3.22 -17.15 31.06
C ARG A 648 -4.42 -16.56 31.81
N LEU A 649 -5.01 -15.49 31.28
CA LEU A 649 -6.21 -14.86 31.84
C LEU A 649 -7.47 -15.70 31.55
N SER A 650 -7.61 -16.26 30.35
CA SER A 650 -8.74 -17.13 29.98
C SER A 650 -8.78 -18.43 30.79
N ALA A 651 -7.60 -18.99 31.11
CA ALA A 651 -7.50 -20.13 32.01
C ALA A 651 -7.95 -19.80 33.44
N SER A 652 -7.67 -18.59 33.93
CA SER A 652 -8.08 -18.15 35.26
C SER A 652 -9.60 -18.01 35.38
N LEU A 653 -10.26 -17.50 34.32
CA LEU A 653 -11.72 -17.43 34.22
C LEU A 653 -12.35 -18.84 34.19
N SER A 654 -11.82 -19.72 33.34
CA SER A 654 -12.33 -21.09 33.18
C SER A 654 -12.22 -21.91 34.49
N ARG A 655 -11.10 -21.75 35.22
CA ARG A 655 -10.88 -22.35 36.54
C ARG A 655 -11.82 -21.77 37.61
N GLY A 656 -12.09 -20.46 37.57
CA GLY A 656 -13.05 -19.80 38.45
C GLY A 656 -14.48 -20.29 38.24
N VAL A 657 -14.87 -20.56 36.99
CA VAL A 657 -16.18 -21.15 36.64
C VAL A 657 -16.28 -22.59 37.14
N TRP A 658 -15.24 -23.42 36.93
CA TRP A 658 -15.19 -24.80 37.45
C TRP A 658 -15.32 -24.84 38.99
N GLY A 659 -14.54 -24.01 39.70
CA GLY A 659 -14.58 -23.94 41.17
C GLY A 659 -15.90 -23.39 41.73
N SER A 660 -16.56 -22.49 41.00
CA SER A 660 -17.90 -21.99 41.34
C SER A 660 -18.97 -23.05 41.13
N TYR A 661 -18.84 -23.87 40.07
CA TYR A 661 -19.79 -24.94 39.77
C TYR A 661 -19.69 -26.11 40.76
N ASP A 662 -18.48 -26.43 41.23
CA ASP A 662 -18.25 -27.47 42.25
C ASP A 662 -18.75 -27.05 43.65
N SER A 663 -18.52 -25.78 44.03
CA SER A 663 -18.83 -25.28 45.39
C SER A 663 -20.28 -24.81 45.59
N SER A 664 -20.91 -24.20 44.58
CA SER A 664 -22.27 -23.61 44.71
C SER A 664 -23.39 -24.60 44.43
N PHE A 665 -23.14 -25.61 43.60
CA PHE A 665 -24.13 -26.62 43.22
C PHE A 665 -24.30 -27.70 44.28
N SER A 666 -23.21 -28.12 44.96
CA SER A 666 -23.28 -29.03 46.12
C SER A 666 -24.14 -28.47 47.26
N ARG A 667 -24.06 -27.16 47.55
CA ARG A 667 -24.85 -26.54 48.64
C ARG A 667 -26.32 -26.28 48.30
N ARG A 668 -26.69 -26.15 47.03
CA ARG A 668 -28.08 -25.89 46.62
C ARG A 668 -28.90 -27.17 46.39
N ILE A 669 -28.25 -28.30 46.12
CA ILE A 669 -28.92 -29.61 46.02
C ILE A 669 -29.23 -30.21 47.39
N GLU A 670 -28.35 -30.10 48.39
CA GLU A 670 -28.71 -30.48 49.76
C GLU A 670 -29.94 -29.69 50.26
N LYS A 671 -30.06 -28.41 49.89
CA LYS A 671 -31.21 -27.59 50.28
C LYS A 671 -32.49 -27.79 49.47
N ARG A 672 -32.43 -28.31 48.24
CA ARG A 672 -33.63 -28.57 47.41
C ARG A 672 -34.09 -30.03 47.45
N ALA A 673 -33.20 -30.99 47.70
CA ALA A 673 -33.60 -32.38 47.96
C ALA A 673 -34.34 -32.52 49.30
N VAL A 674 -34.05 -31.64 50.29
CA VAL A 674 -34.76 -31.58 51.58
C VAL A 674 -36.12 -30.86 51.49
N HIS A 675 -36.47 -30.22 50.38
CA HIS A 675 -37.78 -29.56 50.19
C HIS A 675 -38.68 -30.22 49.14
N ALA A 676 -38.24 -31.33 48.54
CA ALA A 676 -39.06 -32.14 47.65
C ALA A 676 -39.65 -33.39 48.34
N HIS A 677 -39.42 -33.53 49.66
CA HIS A 677 -39.91 -34.64 50.48
C HIS A 677 -40.81 -34.21 51.66
N ASP A 678 -41.23 -32.95 51.71
CA ASP A 678 -42.32 -32.44 52.57
C ASP A 678 -43.47 -31.89 51.73
#